data_AF-A0A1Y6CHS0-F1
#
_entry.id   AF-A0A1Y6CHS0-F1
#
_cell.length_a   1.000
_cell.length_b   1.000
_cell.length_c   1.000
_cell.angle_alpha   90.00
_cell.angle_beta   90.00
_cell.angle_gamma   90.00
#
_symmetry.space_group_name_H-M   'P 1'
#
loop_
_entity.id
_entity.type
_entity.pdbx_description
1 polymer ?
#
loop_
_entity_poly.entity_id
_entity_poly.type
_entity_poly.pdbx_seq_one_letter_code
_entity_poly.pdbx_strand_id
1 'polypeptide(L)'
;MLNDYTIPATAASKLRGATVLTAPGTIIAFFLLLSLSACGGGSSPPDTKPATPTASPTIPVEPSPTDAPTQQPQPSGPPPALGTPEPTTAPLKPDTSADPALPKPSSENYAAATKAARFLTQASFGPTAKSIVELMGKSQEQWITEQIALPQTFHLPLLDERLEQIGLVPAPETEEDTESWLRDIQRSDIWWESAIWGEDQLRQKMAYALSQLLVISNVSDVLFNDSRGIANYHDILARHAFGNYRDLLEAVTLNPMMGEYLSMVRNEKANEQRNIRPDENYAREIMQLFSIGLVELNLDGTVKLDEQDQVIPSYGQDDIKNLARVFTGWNMATIDNWWEWTSTGDAEILPMKAFNAYHDTTQKILFGSKIIPPNQTPQQDLDSALDIIFAHPNVAPFISKQLIQRFVTSNPSPEYVSRVASVFNNNGEGVKGDLSAVIKAILLDDEALTGHTSAPTSFGKLREPILKIAAIWRAFKAQGVPVSNLDNENSPIFNNRLRFRGTDREFGQRPYGSFSVFNFYRPDFQQPGAIKDSGLSSPEFQIMTDSQMITANSYTSFNIFWRDTQNQWPKSELVGEGWDIYPSQLYLEQEKALTENPAELLDRINLLLTSGQMSKTMYELILDNISNYNSATGEMMIYEALLFVTASPEFAVQR
;
A
#
# COMPACT_ATOMS: atom_id res chain seq x y z
N MET A 1 -0.33 -32.58 -22.80
CA MET A 1 -1.26 -33.42 -23.57
C MET A 1 -2.66 -33.01 -23.14
N LEU A 2 -3.42 -32.38 -24.05
CA LEU A 2 -4.80 -31.95 -23.83
C LEU A 2 -5.69 -33.17 -23.57
N ASN A 3 -6.63 -33.04 -22.63
CA ASN A 3 -7.83 -33.86 -22.61
C ASN A 3 -9.06 -32.99 -22.33
N ASP A 4 -10.04 -33.19 -23.19
CA ASP A 4 -11.31 -32.51 -23.33
C ASP A 4 -12.27 -32.75 -22.17
N TYR A 5 -13.05 -31.72 -21.81
CA TYR A 5 -14.36 -31.90 -21.17
C TYR A 5 -15.42 -31.14 -21.97
N THR A 6 -16.28 -31.92 -22.62
CA THR A 6 -17.50 -31.49 -23.29
C THR A 6 -18.69 -31.71 -22.35
N ILE A 7 -19.56 -30.70 -22.20
CA ILE A 7 -20.81 -30.78 -21.44
C ILE A 7 -21.97 -30.97 -22.44
N PRO A 8 -22.85 -31.98 -22.26
CA PRO A 8 -24.06 -32.10 -23.08
C PRO A 8 -25.23 -31.33 -22.45
N ALA A 9 -25.94 -30.58 -23.30
CA ALA A 9 -27.24 -29.99 -23.01
C ALA A 9 -28.35 -31.03 -23.22
N THR A 10 -29.28 -31.17 -22.28
CA THR A 10 -30.73 -31.38 -22.53
C THR A 10 -31.48 -31.55 -21.21
N ALA A 11 -32.49 -30.68 -20.99
CA ALA A 11 -33.89 -31.05 -20.74
C ALA A 11 -34.63 -29.92 -20.01
N ALA A 12 -35.45 -29.19 -20.76
CA ALA A 12 -36.47 -28.29 -20.25
C ALA A 12 -37.70 -29.08 -19.77
N SER A 13 -38.36 -28.66 -18.68
CA SER A 13 -39.80 -28.31 -18.66
C SER A 13 -40.33 -28.05 -17.23
N LYS A 14 -41.36 -27.18 -17.18
CA LYS A 14 -42.24 -26.79 -16.05
C LYS A 14 -41.65 -25.69 -15.16
N LEU A 15 -42.24 -24.49 -15.02
CA LEU A 15 -43.66 -24.13 -14.90
C LEU A 15 -44.02 -22.81 -15.59
N ARG A 16 -45.31 -22.74 -15.97
CA ARG A 16 -46.03 -21.59 -16.54
C ARG A 16 -46.56 -20.64 -15.44
N GLY A 17 -46.73 -19.36 -15.80
CA GLY A 17 -47.66 -18.40 -15.17
C GLY A 17 -47.12 -16.97 -15.24
N ALA A 18 -47.35 -16.22 -16.33
CA ALA A 18 -48.34 -15.12 -16.44
C ALA A 18 -48.00 -13.92 -15.52
N THR A 19 -47.82 -12.66 -15.94
CA THR A 19 -48.38 -11.87 -17.05
C THR A 19 -47.50 -10.62 -17.24
N VAL A 20 -47.16 -10.23 -18.48
CA VAL A 20 -46.48 -8.96 -18.79
C VAL A 20 -47.44 -8.07 -19.57
N LEU A 21 -47.65 -6.84 -19.07
CA LEU A 21 -48.33 -5.75 -19.78
C LEU A 21 -47.44 -5.24 -20.92
N THR A 22 -48.07 -5.01 -22.07
CA THR A 22 -47.45 -4.53 -23.32
C THR A 22 -47.43 -3.01 -23.41
N ALA A 23 -46.30 -2.43 -23.85
CA ALA A 23 -46.25 -1.23 -24.69
C ALA A 23 -44.90 -1.17 -25.45
N PRO A 24 -44.86 -0.77 -26.75
CA PRO A 24 -43.69 -0.94 -27.60
C PRO A 24 -42.84 0.35 -27.71
N GLY A 25 -41.52 0.18 -27.79
CA GLY A 25 -40.56 1.27 -28.07
C GLY A 25 -39.26 0.71 -28.66
N THR A 26 -39.07 1.00 -29.93
CA THR A 26 -38.03 0.55 -30.88
C THR A 26 -36.59 0.71 -30.37
N ILE A 27 -35.78 -0.36 -30.37
CA ILE A 27 -34.32 -0.30 -30.22
C ILE A 27 -33.68 -0.90 -31.49
N ILE A 28 -32.89 -0.07 -32.17
CA ILE A 28 -32.07 -0.42 -33.33
C ILE A 28 -30.76 -1.02 -32.81
N ALA A 29 -30.48 -2.28 -33.18
CA ALA A 29 -29.24 -2.96 -32.89
C ALA A 29 -28.20 -2.71 -34.01
N PHE A 30 -27.01 -2.24 -33.65
CA PHE A 30 -25.83 -2.25 -34.51
C PHE A 30 -24.89 -3.38 -34.05
N PHE A 31 -24.71 -4.39 -34.90
CA PHE A 31 -23.64 -5.38 -34.79
C PHE A 31 -22.46 -4.92 -35.64
N LEU A 32 -21.25 -4.90 -35.08
CA LEU A 32 -20.01 -4.71 -35.82
C LEU A 32 -19.07 -5.89 -35.52
N LEU A 33 -18.93 -6.77 -36.51
CA LEU A 33 -17.92 -7.82 -36.58
C LEU A 33 -16.65 -7.22 -37.19
N LEU A 34 -15.51 -7.40 -36.52
CA LEU A 34 -14.18 -7.15 -37.08
C LEU A 34 -13.39 -8.47 -37.07
N SER A 35 -13.09 -8.97 -38.26
CA SER A 35 -12.12 -10.02 -38.52
C SER A 35 -10.80 -9.37 -38.95
N LEU A 36 -9.71 -9.70 -38.27
CA LEU A 36 -8.34 -9.37 -38.69
C LEU A 36 -7.58 -10.66 -38.98
N SER A 37 -7.03 -10.73 -40.20
CA SER A 37 -6.17 -11.78 -40.70
C SER A 37 -4.85 -11.17 -41.17
N ALA A 38 -3.80 -12.01 -41.15
CA ALA A 38 -2.45 -11.90 -41.75
C ALA A 38 -1.32 -11.48 -40.78
N CYS A 39 -0.46 -12.43 -40.39
CA CYS A 39 0.86 -12.79 -40.99
C CYS A 39 1.99 -12.02 -40.29
N GLY A 40 3.04 -12.60 -39.69
CA GLY A 40 3.77 -13.84 -39.96
C GLY A 40 5.06 -13.51 -40.71
N GLY A 41 6.22 -13.51 -40.04
CA GLY A 41 7.52 -13.36 -40.68
C GLY A 41 8.69 -13.10 -39.72
N GLY A 42 9.40 -14.17 -39.34
CA GLY A 42 10.69 -14.10 -38.67
C GLY A 42 11.87 -14.22 -39.66
N SER A 43 13.02 -13.70 -39.27
CA SER A 43 14.31 -14.04 -39.87
C SER A 43 15.45 -13.65 -38.91
N SER A 44 16.33 -14.61 -38.63
CA SER A 44 17.64 -14.43 -37.98
C SER A 44 18.76 -14.69 -39.02
N PRO A 45 20.06 -14.56 -38.70
CA PRO A 45 20.97 -13.59 -39.31
C PRO A 45 22.07 -14.28 -40.16
N PRO A 46 23.02 -13.54 -40.76
CA PRO A 46 24.25 -14.13 -41.26
C PRO A 46 25.45 -13.94 -40.32
N ASP A 47 26.21 -15.03 -40.23
CA ASP A 47 27.50 -15.22 -39.59
C ASP A 47 28.57 -14.21 -39.99
N THR A 48 29.37 -13.74 -39.02
CA THR A 48 30.80 -13.49 -39.21
C THR A 48 31.55 -13.57 -37.87
N LYS A 49 32.67 -14.32 -37.85
CA LYS A 49 33.72 -14.36 -36.83
C LYS A 49 35.04 -14.70 -37.56
N PRO A 50 36.22 -14.44 -36.99
CA PRO A 50 36.70 -13.20 -36.38
C PRO A 50 38.12 -12.82 -36.91
N ALA A 51 38.57 -11.58 -36.66
CA ALA A 51 39.98 -11.20 -36.86
C ALA A 51 40.61 -10.86 -35.51
N THR A 52 41.67 -11.60 -35.15
CA THR A 52 42.57 -11.32 -34.04
C THR A 52 43.57 -10.23 -34.44
N PRO A 53 43.94 -9.32 -33.51
CA PRO A 53 45.37 -9.06 -33.35
C PRO A 53 45.82 -8.82 -31.89
N THR A 54 46.89 -9.55 -31.55
CA THR A 54 48.17 -9.08 -30.98
C THR A 54 48.23 -8.44 -29.58
N ALA A 55 49.16 -8.98 -28.79
CA ALA A 55 49.52 -8.61 -27.44
C ALA A 55 50.53 -7.45 -27.33
N SER A 56 50.40 -6.70 -26.22
CA SER A 56 51.45 -6.02 -25.41
C SER A 56 52.12 -4.74 -25.99
N PRO A 57 52.52 -3.74 -25.14
CA PRO A 57 53.16 -3.94 -23.84
C PRO A 57 52.70 -3.08 -22.65
N THR A 58 52.99 -3.65 -21.48
CA THR A 58 52.99 -3.12 -20.12
C THR A 58 53.99 -1.98 -19.94
N ILE A 59 53.59 -0.91 -19.25
CA ILE A 59 54.48 0.06 -18.62
C ILE A 59 54.19 0.06 -17.11
N PRO A 60 55.18 -0.18 -16.24
CA PRO A 60 55.02 -0.16 -14.80
C PRO A 60 55.07 1.29 -14.29
N VAL A 61 54.08 1.70 -13.50
CA VAL A 61 54.15 2.94 -12.71
C VAL A 61 54.02 2.56 -11.25
N GLU A 62 55.15 2.65 -10.57
CA GLU A 62 55.29 2.59 -9.12
C GLU A 62 55.11 4.01 -8.57
N PRO A 63 54.31 4.21 -7.51
CA PRO A 63 54.57 5.31 -6.58
C PRO A 63 54.84 4.79 -5.16
N SER A 64 55.98 5.24 -4.64
CA SER A 64 56.42 5.15 -3.24
C SER A 64 55.60 6.09 -2.32
N PRO A 65 55.73 5.95 -0.97
CA PRO A 65 54.62 6.02 -0.03
C PRO A 65 54.52 7.33 0.77
N THR A 66 53.31 7.81 1.04
CA THR A 66 52.88 8.66 2.19
C THR A 66 51.35 8.76 2.10
N ASP A 67 50.53 8.30 3.04
CA ASP A 67 50.22 8.95 4.32
C ASP A 67 49.59 7.97 5.34
N ALA A 68 49.65 8.36 6.61
CA ALA A 68 49.22 7.64 7.80
C ALA A 68 47.72 7.20 7.77
N PRO A 69 47.35 6.10 8.45
CA PRO A 69 46.02 5.52 8.36
C PRO A 69 44.97 6.37 9.09
N THR A 70 43.98 6.86 8.34
CA THR A 70 42.69 7.31 8.86
C THR A 70 41.96 6.11 9.46
N GLN A 71 41.55 6.22 10.73
CA GLN A 71 40.79 5.19 11.44
C GLN A 71 39.51 4.84 10.66
N GLN A 72 39.35 3.56 10.32
CA GLN A 72 38.09 3.01 9.85
C GLN A 72 37.03 3.16 10.96
N PRO A 73 35.79 3.56 10.64
CA PRO A 73 34.68 3.47 11.58
C PRO A 73 34.54 2.01 12.05
N GLN A 74 34.51 1.78 13.36
CA GLN A 74 34.17 0.46 13.88
C GLN A 74 32.74 0.10 13.43
N PRO A 75 32.49 -1.15 13.00
CA PRO A 75 31.13 -1.62 12.78
C PRO A 75 30.38 -1.54 14.11
N SER A 76 29.22 -0.86 14.08
CA SER A 76 28.21 -0.94 15.13
C SER A 76 27.90 -2.41 15.41
N GLY A 77 27.90 -2.79 16.69
CA GLY A 77 27.49 -4.14 17.08
C GLY A 77 26.08 -4.47 16.57
N PRO A 78 25.72 -5.76 16.51
CA PRO A 78 24.37 -6.16 16.10
C PRO A 78 23.33 -5.42 16.96
N PRO A 79 22.21 -4.98 16.38
CA PRO A 79 21.13 -4.37 17.14
C PRO A 79 20.76 -5.28 18.32
N PRO A 80 20.40 -4.74 19.49
CA PRO A 80 19.89 -5.57 20.56
C PRO A 80 18.71 -6.39 20.01
N ALA A 81 18.66 -7.67 20.36
CA ALA A 81 17.52 -8.53 20.03
C ALA A 81 16.25 -7.80 20.45
N LEU A 82 15.44 -7.41 19.47
CA LEU A 82 14.17 -6.74 19.68
C LEU A 82 13.32 -7.69 20.52
N GLY A 83 13.07 -7.33 21.79
CA GLY A 83 12.17 -8.07 22.64
C GLY A 83 10.81 -8.22 21.96
N THR A 84 10.15 -9.35 22.17
CA THR A 84 8.75 -9.53 21.77
C THR A 84 7.94 -8.34 22.27
N PRO A 85 7.33 -7.54 21.37
CA PRO A 85 6.48 -6.43 21.79
C PRO A 85 5.34 -6.94 22.69
N GLU A 86 4.99 -6.20 23.74
CA GLU A 86 3.73 -6.46 24.45
C GLU A 86 2.56 -6.32 23.47
N PRO A 87 1.60 -7.27 23.45
CA PRO A 87 0.46 -7.20 22.56
C PRO A 87 -0.36 -5.94 22.83
N THR A 88 -0.94 -5.37 21.77
CA THR A 88 -1.93 -4.28 21.88
C THR A 88 -2.98 -4.68 22.91
N THR A 89 -3.08 -3.95 24.03
CA THR A 89 -3.85 -4.39 25.21
C THR A 89 -5.37 -4.28 25.07
N ALA A 90 -5.91 -3.84 23.93
CA ALA A 90 -7.35 -3.67 23.75
C ALA A 90 -7.83 -4.05 22.34
N PRO A 91 -8.97 -4.76 22.22
CA PRO A 91 -9.57 -5.04 20.93
C PRO A 91 -10.02 -3.75 20.25
N LEU A 92 -9.75 -3.65 18.95
CA LEU A 92 -10.23 -2.58 18.10
C LEU A 92 -11.77 -2.57 18.13
N LYS A 93 -12.35 -1.42 18.47
CA LYS A 93 -13.80 -1.29 18.64
C LYS A 93 -14.29 0.05 18.08
N PRO A 94 -15.53 0.11 17.60
CA PRO A 94 -16.07 1.35 17.09
C PRO A 94 -16.30 2.39 18.19
N ASP A 95 -16.10 3.66 17.83
CA ASP A 95 -16.42 4.79 18.69
C ASP A 95 -17.89 5.19 18.52
N THR A 96 -18.67 5.10 19.60
CA THR A 96 -20.08 5.51 19.65
C THR A 96 -20.31 6.72 20.53
N SER A 97 -19.24 7.34 21.05
CA SER A 97 -19.38 8.55 21.85
C SER A 97 -19.75 9.75 20.99
N ALA A 98 -20.38 10.75 21.62
CA ALA A 98 -20.82 11.96 20.94
C ALA A 98 -19.62 12.72 20.34
N ASP A 99 -19.81 13.26 19.14
CA ASP A 99 -18.80 14.08 18.50
C ASP A 99 -18.73 15.46 19.18
N PRO A 100 -17.53 16.06 19.26
CA PRO A 100 -17.43 17.46 19.65
C PRO A 100 -18.06 18.35 18.56
N ALA A 101 -18.57 19.50 18.98
CA ALA A 101 -19.04 20.51 18.06
C ALA A 101 -17.88 21.01 17.18
N LEU A 102 -18.07 20.98 15.86
CA LEU A 102 -17.09 21.50 14.92
C LEU A 102 -17.29 23.01 14.71
N PRO A 103 -16.21 23.80 14.55
CA PRO A 103 -16.30 25.21 14.21
C PRO A 103 -17.08 25.44 12.92
N LYS A 104 -17.97 26.44 12.91
CA LYS A 104 -18.73 26.87 11.72
C LYS A 104 -17.90 27.82 10.86
N PRO A 105 -18.17 27.98 9.55
CA PRO A 105 -17.41 28.89 8.68
C PRO A 105 -17.30 30.35 9.18
N SER A 106 -18.32 30.83 9.89
CA SER A 106 -18.36 32.17 10.47
C SER A 106 -17.55 32.33 11.77
N SER A 107 -17.02 31.25 12.33
CA SER A 107 -16.30 31.27 13.61
C SER A 107 -14.82 31.60 13.42
N GLU A 108 -14.23 32.28 14.41
CA GLU A 108 -12.80 32.67 14.40
C GLU A 108 -11.85 31.45 14.29
N ASN A 109 -12.28 30.30 14.81
CA ASN A 109 -11.47 29.08 14.84
C ASN A 109 -11.62 28.20 13.58
N TYR A 110 -12.44 28.60 12.59
CA TYR A 110 -12.68 27.79 11.40
C TYR A 110 -11.41 27.54 10.58
N ALA A 111 -10.56 28.56 10.42
CA ALA A 111 -9.30 28.42 9.69
C ALA A 111 -8.33 27.42 10.36
N ALA A 112 -8.37 27.31 11.69
CA ALA A 112 -7.60 26.29 12.40
C ALA A 112 -8.17 24.89 12.16
N ALA A 113 -9.50 24.75 12.14
CA ALA A 113 -10.18 23.49 11.86
C ALA A 113 -9.93 22.99 10.43
N THR A 114 -9.97 23.86 9.42
CA THR A 114 -9.68 23.49 8.02
C THR A 114 -8.23 23.06 7.85
N LYS A 115 -7.28 23.77 8.48
CA LYS A 115 -5.87 23.39 8.50
C LYS A 115 -5.67 22.02 9.18
N ALA A 116 -6.34 21.78 10.31
CA ALA A 116 -6.28 20.51 11.03
C ALA A 116 -6.86 19.35 10.19
N ALA A 117 -8.04 19.53 9.60
CA ALA A 117 -8.69 18.52 8.75
C ALA A 117 -7.83 18.16 7.53
N ARG A 118 -7.22 19.15 6.88
CA ARG A 118 -6.36 18.94 5.72
C ARG A 118 -5.10 18.15 6.09
N PHE A 119 -4.44 18.56 7.17
CA PHE A 119 -3.26 17.86 7.68
C PHE A 119 -3.57 16.40 8.03
N LEU A 120 -4.69 16.15 8.72
CA LEU A 120 -5.12 14.79 9.06
C LEU A 120 -5.48 13.97 7.83
N THR A 121 -6.04 14.58 6.78
CA THR A 121 -6.28 13.89 5.51
C THR A 121 -4.97 13.38 4.88
N GLN A 122 -3.86 14.09 5.05
CA GLN A 122 -2.52 13.64 4.60
C GLN A 122 -1.92 12.61 5.57
N ALA A 123 -1.99 12.88 6.88
CA ALA A 123 -1.24 12.18 7.92
C ALA A 123 -1.94 10.93 8.51
N SER A 124 -3.22 10.72 8.23
CA SER A 124 -4.01 9.57 8.73
C SER A 124 -4.81 8.90 7.60
N PHE A 125 -5.72 7.99 7.96
CA PHE A 125 -6.71 7.44 7.03
C PHE A 125 -7.93 8.38 6.83
N GLY A 126 -7.90 9.58 7.41
CA GLY A 126 -8.95 10.58 7.34
C GLY A 126 -9.28 11.19 8.72
N PRO A 127 -9.73 12.44 8.78
CA PRO A 127 -10.07 13.08 10.04
C PRO A 127 -11.38 12.54 10.63
N THR A 128 -11.44 12.49 11.96
CA THR A 128 -12.68 12.43 12.74
C THR A 128 -12.94 13.81 13.37
N ALA A 129 -14.18 14.09 13.78
CA ALA A 129 -14.50 15.35 14.46
C ALA A 129 -13.63 15.58 15.72
N LYS A 130 -13.36 14.52 16.50
CA LYS A 130 -12.46 14.54 17.65
C LYS A 130 -11.04 14.91 17.28
N SER A 131 -10.47 14.23 16.29
CA SER A 131 -9.08 14.47 15.88
C SER A 131 -8.86 15.91 15.36
N ILE A 132 -9.86 16.50 14.69
CA ILE A 132 -9.80 17.91 14.26
C ILE A 132 -9.71 18.82 15.48
N VAL A 133 -10.63 18.68 16.44
CA VAL A 133 -10.68 19.53 17.65
C VAL A 133 -9.44 19.35 18.52
N GLU A 134 -8.95 18.12 18.66
CA GLU A 134 -7.71 17.83 19.38
C GLU A 134 -6.51 18.49 18.71
N LEU A 135 -6.38 18.39 17.38
CA LEU A 135 -5.28 18.99 16.64
C LEU A 135 -5.32 20.52 16.66
N MET A 136 -6.50 21.14 16.69
CA MET A 136 -6.61 22.60 16.85
C MET A 136 -5.97 23.12 18.15
N GLY A 137 -5.85 22.27 19.18
CA GLY A 137 -5.23 22.61 20.46
C GLY A 137 -3.71 22.39 20.52
N LYS A 138 -3.07 21.92 19.43
CA LYS A 138 -1.64 21.60 19.39
C LYS A 138 -1.02 21.98 18.04
N SER A 139 0.31 21.96 17.96
CA SER A 139 1.00 22.06 16.68
C SER A 139 0.99 20.72 15.94
N GLN A 140 1.17 20.77 14.62
CA GLN A 140 1.27 19.57 13.77
C GLN A 140 2.48 18.71 14.17
N GLU A 141 3.60 19.33 14.53
CA GLU A 141 4.79 18.61 15.01
C GLU A 141 4.54 17.90 16.36
N GLN A 142 3.82 18.54 17.28
CA GLN A 142 3.41 17.90 18.54
C GLN A 142 2.52 16.68 18.26
N TRP A 143 1.54 16.80 17.36
CA TRP A 143 0.69 15.66 16.97
C TRP A 143 1.51 14.51 16.35
N ILE A 144 2.48 14.81 15.47
CA ILE A 144 3.36 13.79 14.88
C ILE A 144 4.17 13.09 15.98
N THR A 145 4.73 13.87 16.91
CA THR A 145 5.53 13.33 18.02
C THR A 145 4.69 12.43 18.94
N GLU A 146 3.46 12.83 19.24
CA GLU A 146 2.51 12.01 20.00
C GLU A 146 2.16 10.71 19.26
N GLN A 147 1.87 10.79 17.95
CA GLN A 147 1.56 9.62 17.13
C GLN A 147 2.72 8.63 17.01
N ILE A 148 3.96 9.13 16.93
CA ILE A 148 5.17 8.28 16.92
C ILE A 148 5.33 7.53 18.24
N ALA A 149 4.94 8.16 19.36
CA ALA A 149 5.04 7.59 20.69
C ALA A 149 3.93 6.57 21.02
N LEU A 150 2.84 6.52 20.24
CA LEU A 150 1.78 5.54 20.46
C LEU A 150 2.27 4.11 20.24
N PRO A 151 1.81 3.16 21.08
CA PRO A 151 2.09 1.75 20.87
C PRO A 151 1.52 1.28 19.53
N GLN A 152 2.20 0.33 18.90
CA GLN A 152 1.75 -0.25 17.65
C GLN A 152 0.49 -1.11 17.86
N THR A 153 -0.47 -0.96 16.97
CA THR A 153 -1.53 -1.96 16.77
C THR A 153 -0.95 -3.13 15.94
N PHE A 154 -0.82 -4.31 16.55
CA PHE A 154 -0.35 -5.53 15.88
C PHE A 154 -1.48 -6.32 15.23
N HIS A 155 -1.33 -6.68 13.95
CA HIS A 155 -2.28 -7.44 13.16
C HIS A 155 -2.20 -8.95 13.42
N LEU A 156 -1.00 -9.53 13.52
CA LEU A 156 -0.84 -10.98 13.70
C LEU A 156 -1.49 -11.49 15.01
N PRO A 157 -1.26 -10.88 16.19
CA PRO A 157 -1.92 -11.31 17.42
C PRO A 157 -3.45 -11.18 17.36
N LEU A 158 -3.96 -10.13 16.72
CA LEU A 158 -5.40 -9.96 16.50
C LEU A 158 -5.98 -11.03 15.57
N LEU A 159 -5.20 -11.47 14.58
CA LEU A 159 -5.60 -12.54 13.67
C LEU A 159 -5.60 -13.88 14.40
N ASP A 160 -4.52 -14.20 15.12
CA ASP A 160 -4.43 -15.45 15.89
C ASP A 160 -5.57 -15.56 16.91
N GLU A 161 -5.86 -14.49 17.67
CA GLU A 161 -7.02 -14.46 18.59
C GLU A 161 -8.34 -14.70 17.83
N ARG A 162 -8.50 -14.11 16.64
CA ARG A 162 -9.73 -14.23 15.85
C ARG A 162 -9.92 -15.63 15.28
N LEU A 163 -8.85 -16.27 14.86
CA LEU A 163 -8.86 -17.65 14.37
C LEU A 163 -9.28 -18.60 15.50
N GLU A 164 -8.74 -18.42 16.71
CA GLU A 164 -9.17 -19.19 17.88
C GLU A 164 -10.65 -18.97 18.21
N GLN A 165 -11.13 -17.72 18.19
CA GLN A 165 -12.54 -17.37 18.45
C GLN A 165 -13.52 -18.07 17.50
N ILE A 166 -13.10 -18.37 16.27
CA ILE A 166 -13.94 -19.03 15.25
C ILE A 166 -13.71 -20.55 15.19
N GLY A 167 -12.90 -21.09 16.11
CA GLY A 167 -12.61 -22.53 16.22
C GLY A 167 -11.54 -23.04 15.27
N LEU A 168 -10.78 -22.16 14.61
CA LEU A 168 -9.63 -22.54 13.80
C LEU A 168 -8.36 -22.56 14.65
N VAL A 169 -7.42 -23.44 14.29
CA VAL A 169 -6.07 -23.40 14.84
C VAL A 169 -5.31 -22.28 14.13
N PRO A 170 -4.75 -21.27 14.84
CA PRO A 170 -4.03 -20.18 14.19
C PRO A 170 -2.89 -20.69 13.30
N ALA A 171 -1.99 -21.49 13.86
CA ALA A 171 -0.85 -22.08 13.17
C ALA A 171 -1.03 -23.60 13.02
N PRO A 172 -1.81 -24.10 12.04
CA PRO A 172 -1.97 -25.54 11.84
C PRO A 172 -0.68 -26.15 11.24
N GLU A 173 -0.47 -27.46 11.45
CA GLU A 173 0.65 -28.17 10.80
C GLU A 173 0.51 -28.18 9.27
N THR A 174 -0.73 -28.31 8.78
CA THR A 174 -1.09 -28.19 7.37
C THR A 174 -2.27 -27.24 7.23
N GLU A 175 -2.16 -26.23 6.37
CA GLU A 175 -3.29 -25.39 6.03
C GLU A 175 -4.18 -26.10 5.02
N GLU A 176 -5.47 -26.20 5.34
CA GLU A 176 -6.47 -26.72 4.40
C GLU A 176 -6.96 -25.58 3.50
N ASP A 177 -6.89 -25.78 2.17
CA ASP A 177 -7.34 -24.77 1.18
C ASP A 177 -8.79 -24.31 1.40
N THR A 178 -9.62 -25.16 2.02
CA THR A 178 -11.02 -24.89 2.39
C THR A 178 -11.16 -23.78 3.45
N GLU A 179 -10.12 -23.51 4.24
CA GLU A 179 -10.08 -22.48 5.29
C GLU A 179 -9.45 -21.16 4.83
N SER A 180 -8.64 -21.17 3.77
CA SER A 180 -7.78 -20.03 3.37
C SER A 180 -8.54 -18.73 3.15
N TRP A 181 -9.69 -18.80 2.47
CA TRP A 181 -10.52 -17.62 2.24
C TRP A 181 -11.07 -17.05 3.56
N LEU A 182 -11.38 -17.92 4.54
CA LEU A 182 -11.92 -17.51 5.84
C LEU A 182 -10.83 -16.87 6.70
N ARG A 183 -9.59 -17.35 6.60
CA ARG A 183 -8.40 -16.74 7.21
C ARG A 183 -8.10 -15.36 6.62
N ASP A 184 -8.10 -15.25 5.29
CA ASP A 184 -7.81 -14.00 4.58
C ASP A 184 -8.87 -12.93 4.85
N ILE A 185 -10.16 -13.30 4.96
CA ILE A 185 -11.20 -12.32 5.27
C ILE A 185 -11.06 -11.79 6.71
N GLN A 186 -10.65 -12.61 7.68
CA GLN A 186 -10.35 -12.11 9.03
C GLN A 186 -9.17 -11.12 9.00
N ARG A 187 -8.11 -11.44 8.25
CA ARG A 187 -6.95 -10.56 8.05
C ARG A 187 -7.35 -9.22 7.42
N SER A 188 -8.21 -9.25 6.40
CA SER A 188 -8.72 -8.06 5.74
C SER A 188 -9.55 -7.20 6.69
N ASP A 189 -10.43 -7.81 7.49
CA ASP A 189 -11.23 -7.11 8.50
C ASP A 189 -10.31 -6.38 9.50
N ILE A 190 -9.27 -7.04 10.01
CA ILE A 190 -8.32 -6.46 10.97
C ILE A 190 -7.58 -5.25 10.38
N TRP A 191 -7.25 -5.29 9.09
CA TRP A 191 -6.62 -4.14 8.42
C TRP A 191 -7.57 -2.92 8.42
N TRP A 192 -8.85 -3.12 8.09
CA TRP A 192 -9.85 -2.05 8.14
C TRP A 192 -10.11 -1.57 9.57
N GLU A 193 -10.29 -2.48 10.51
CA GLU A 193 -10.48 -2.15 11.93
C GLU A 193 -9.30 -1.32 12.47
N SER A 194 -8.07 -1.63 12.05
CA SER A 194 -6.88 -0.87 12.46
C SER A 194 -6.86 0.53 11.82
N ALA A 195 -7.20 0.63 10.53
CA ALA A 195 -7.29 1.91 9.84
C ALA A 195 -8.40 2.82 10.41
N ILE A 196 -9.57 2.26 10.76
CA ILE A 196 -10.75 3.03 11.16
C ILE A 196 -10.82 3.25 12.67
N TRP A 197 -10.49 2.24 13.49
CA TRP A 197 -10.64 2.30 14.95
C TRP A 197 -9.31 2.41 15.69
N GLY A 198 -8.18 2.15 15.04
CA GLY A 198 -6.85 2.26 15.66
C GLY A 198 -6.45 3.71 15.98
N GLU A 199 -5.66 3.87 17.05
CA GLU A 199 -5.19 5.17 17.52
C GLU A 199 -3.84 5.59 16.90
N ASP A 200 -2.99 4.62 16.52
CA ASP A 200 -1.66 4.78 15.92
C ASP A 200 -1.74 5.10 14.41
N GLN A 201 -2.60 6.05 14.06
CA GLN A 201 -2.96 6.41 12.69
C GLN A 201 -1.76 6.68 11.79
N LEU A 202 -0.78 7.48 12.24
CA LEU A 202 0.39 7.79 11.42
C LEU A 202 1.24 6.54 11.15
N ARG A 203 1.35 5.64 12.13
CA ARG A 203 2.13 4.38 12.02
C ARG A 203 1.50 3.46 10.99
N GLN A 204 0.19 3.24 11.09
CA GLN A 204 -0.56 2.40 10.16
C GLN A 204 -0.60 2.99 8.76
N LYS A 205 -0.70 4.33 8.66
CA LYS A 205 -0.64 5.06 7.39
C LYS A 205 0.74 4.92 6.72
N MET A 206 1.82 5.01 7.50
CA MET A 206 3.18 4.76 7.02
C MET A 206 3.39 3.30 6.61
N ALA A 207 2.90 2.33 7.39
CA ALA A 207 2.96 0.92 7.03
C ALA A 207 2.27 0.65 5.69
N TYR A 208 1.10 1.26 5.47
CA TYR A 208 0.40 1.19 4.19
C TYR A 208 1.17 1.89 3.06
N ALA A 209 1.82 3.04 3.30
CA ALA A 209 2.67 3.66 2.29
C ALA A 209 3.87 2.74 1.94
N LEU A 210 4.52 2.16 2.94
CA LEU A 210 5.65 1.24 2.76
C LEU A 210 5.25 -0.05 2.06
N SER A 211 4.07 -0.61 2.32
CA SER A 211 3.60 -1.83 1.64
C SER A 211 3.38 -1.61 0.13
N GLN A 212 3.23 -0.35 -0.28
CA GLN A 212 3.14 0.03 -1.67
C GLN A 212 4.50 0.21 -2.37
N LEU A 213 5.59 0.33 -1.59
CA LEU A 213 6.97 0.37 -2.08
C LEU A 213 7.61 -1.02 -1.99
N LEU A 214 7.42 -1.70 -0.86
CA LEU A 214 7.95 -3.02 -0.51
C LEU A 214 6.83 -4.05 -0.69
N VAL A 215 6.58 -4.40 -1.96
CA VAL A 215 5.33 -5.07 -2.37
C VAL A 215 5.38 -6.58 -2.12
N ILE A 216 4.36 -7.09 -1.43
CA ILE A 216 3.91 -8.49 -1.49
C ILE A 216 2.44 -8.51 -1.88
N SER A 217 1.93 -9.65 -2.38
CA SER A 217 0.52 -9.75 -2.73
C SER A 217 -0.09 -11.14 -2.53
N ASN A 218 -1.25 -11.16 -1.88
CA ASN A 218 -2.12 -12.32 -1.68
C ASN A 218 -2.94 -12.71 -2.92
N VAL A 219 -2.78 -11.98 -4.04
CA VAL A 219 -3.31 -12.38 -5.35
C VAL A 219 -2.36 -13.36 -6.03
N SER A 220 -1.08 -13.38 -5.64
CA SER A 220 -0.14 -14.37 -6.15
C SER A 220 -0.48 -15.76 -5.61
N ASP A 221 -0.43 -16.77 -6.48
CA ASP A 221 -0.66 -18.16 -6.12
C ASP A 221 0.25 -18.62 -4.96
N VAL A 222 1.43 -18.02 -4.81
CA VAL A 222 2.40 -18.39 -3.76
C VAL A 222 2.06 -17.85 -2.38
N LEU A 223 1.20 -16.83 -2.27
CA LEU A 223 0.85 -16.18 -0.99
C LEU A 223 -0.66 -16.23 -0.67
N PHE A 224 -1.45 -16.93 -1.47
CA PHE A 224 -2.92 -16.94 -1.35
C PHE A 224 -3.39 -17.51 0.00
N ASN A 225 -2.63 -18.44 0.60
CA ASN A 225 -2.97 -19.09 1.86
C ASN A 225 -2.29 -18.44 3.09
N ASP A 226 -1.20 -17.69 2.92
CA ASP A 226 -0.32 -17.20 3.99
C ASP A 226 -0.84 -15.96 4.75
N SER A 227 -2.08 -16.04 5.25
CA SER A 227 -2.75 -14.93 5.93
C SER A 227 -1.99 -14.44 7.17
N ARG A 228 -1.35 -15.36 7.91
CA ARG A 228 -0.53 -15.01 9.09
C ARG A 228 0.78 -14.37 8.67
N GLY A 229 1.45 -14.92 7.65
CA GLY A 229 2.64 -14.31 7.08
C GLY A 229 2.41 -12.87 6.59
N ILE A 230 1.29 -12.61 5.91
CA ILE A 230 0.92 -11.26 5.46
C ILE A 230 0.60 -10.33 6.65
N ALA A 231 -0.08 -10.83 7.69
CA ALA A 231 -0.33 -10.06 8.91
C ALA A 231 0.98 -9.67 9.61
N ASN A 232 1.93 -10.62 9.71
CA ASN A 232 3.26 -10.38 10.24
C ASN A 232 4.06 -9.39 9.38
N TYR A 233 3.95 -9.48 8.05
CA TYR A 233 4.60 -8.54 7.14
C TYR A 233 4.12 -7.11 7.40
N HIS A 234 2.81 -6.91 7.56
CA HIS A 234 2.26 -5.61 7.96
C HIS A 234 2.84 -5.13 9.30
N ASP A 235 2.94 -6.03 10.28
CA ASP A 235 3.50 -5.72 11.60
C ASP A 235 4.98 -5.32 11.54
N ILE A 236 5.77 -5.92 10.64
CA ILE A 236 7.15 -5.50 10.37
C ILE A 236 7.16 -4.09 9.80
N LEU A 237 6.33 -3.78 8.80
CA LEU A 237 6.27 -2.44 8.21
C LEU A 237 5.86 -1.38 9.25
N ALA A 238 4.87 -1.67 10.10
CA ALA A 238 4.42 -0.78 11.17
C ALA A 238 5.45 -0.61 12.30
N ARG A 239 6.21 -1.67 12.63
CA ARG A 239 7.30 -1.61 13.61
C ARG A 239 8.42 -0.69 13.13
N HIS A 240 8.77 -0.79 11.85
CA HIS A 240 9.82 0.00 11.22
C HIS A 240 9.35 1.36 10.67
N ALA A 241 8.06 1.71 10.80
CA ALA A 241 7.47 2.95 10.27
C ALA A 241 8.24 4.23 10.64
N PHE A 242 8.86 4.25 11.82
CA PHE A 242 9.64 5.38 12.34
C PHE A 242 11.09 4.99 12.67
N GLY A 243 11.55 3.84 12.16
CA GLY A 243 12.90 3.31 12.39
C GLY A 243 13.89 3.71 11.31
N ASN A 244 14.96 2.92 11.15
CA ASN A 244 15.93 3.11 10.07
C ASN A 244 15.55 2.33 8.81
N TYR A 245 15.66 2.95 7.64
CA TYR A 245 15.35 2.31 6.36
C TYR A 245 16.29 1.13 6.04
N ARG A 246 17.55 1.16 6.49
CA ARG A 246 18.50 0.04 6.32
C ARG A 246 18.06 -1.19 7.12
N ASP A 247 17.55 -0.98 8.33
CA ASP A 247 17.02 -2.07 9.16
C ASP A 247 15.73 -2.63 8.56
N LEU A 248 14.88 -1.76 8.01
CA LEU A 248 13.67 -2.16 7.29
C LEU A 248 13.99 -3.01 6.06
N LEU A 249 14.99 -2.62 5.26
CA LEU A 249 15.41 -3.40 4.09
C LEU A 249 15.83 -4.81 4.48
N GLU A 250 16.60 -4.97 5.56
CA GLU A 250 17.00 -6.30 6.05
C GLU A 250 15.80 -7.11 6.57
N ALA A 251 14.94 -6.50 7.37
CA ALA A 251 13.75 -7.16 7.90
C ALA A 251 12.82 -7.66 6.78
N VAL A 252 12.68 -6.88 5.70
CA VAL A 252 11.93 -7.28 4.50
C VAL A 252 12.67 -8.33 3.68
N THR A 253 14.00 -8.21 3.52
CA THR A 253 14.82 -9.20 2.81
C THR A 253 14.68 -10.59 3.41
N LEU A 254 14.70 -10.69 4.74
CA LEU A 254 14.62 -11.95 5.45
C LEU A 254 13.19 -12.38 5.76
N ASN A 255 12.17 -11.61 5.38
CA ASN A 255 10.79 -12.02 5.59
C ASN A 255 10.41 -13.17 4.62
N PRO A 256 9.81 -14.27 5.10
CA PRO A 256 9.48 -15.42 4.26
C PRO A 256 8.46 -15.11 3.16
N MET A 257 7.50 -14.20 3.38
CA MET A 257 6.54 -13.80 2.35
C MET A 257 7.21 -13.07 1.20
N MET A 258 8.13 -12.14 1.51
CA MET A 258 8.94 -11.48 0.50
C MET A 258 9.84 -12.50 -0.22
N GLY A 259 10.42 -13.43 0.53
CA GLY A 259 11.30 -14.46 0.01
C GLY A 259 10.59 -15.41 -0.96
N GLU A 260 9.36 -15.83 -0.67
CA GLU A 260 8.52 -16.61 -1.61
C GLU A 260 8.08 -15.75 -2.80
N TYR A 261 7.57 -14.54 -2.54
CA TYR A 261 7.02 -13.65 -3.57
C TYR A 261 8.03 -13.28 -4.65
N LEU A 262 9.30 -13.11 -4.28
CA LEU A 262 10.39 -12.74 -5.19
C LEU A 262 11.46 -13.84 -5.33
N SER A 263 11.09 -15.09 -5.06
CA SER A 263 11.90 -16.29 -5.31
C SER A 263 13.33 -16.26 -4.71
N MET A 264 13.50 -15.61 -3.55
CA MET A 264 14.72 -15.70 -2.73
C MET A 264 14.73 -16.97 -1.88
N VAL A 265 13.56 -17.45 -1.43
CA VAL A 265 13.44 -18.76 -0.77
C VAL A 265 13.97 -19.83 -1.73
N ARG A 266 14.87 -20.69 -1.22
CA ARG A 266 15.51 -21.78 -1.98
C ARG A 266 16.37 -21.32 -3.16
N ASN A 267 16.80 -20.06 -3.18
CA ASN A 267 17.76 -19.59 -4.16
C ASN A 267 19.12 -20.27 -3.94
N GLU A 268 19.60 -21.07 -4.90
CA GLU A 268 20.85 -21.82 -4.79
C GLU A 268 22.00 -21.15 -5.54
N LYS A 269 23.21 -21.29 -5.00
CA LYS A 269 24.43 -21.00 -5.75
C LYS A 269 24.49 -21.79 -7.06
N ALA A 270 25.21 -21.23 -8.02
CA ALA A 270 25.37 -21.83 -9.33
C ALA A 270 25.88 -23.28 -9.25
N ASN A 271 25.29 -24.16 -10.06
CA ASN A 271 25.77 -25.52 -10.25
C ASN A 271 25.61 -25.89 -11.74
N GLU A 272 26.72 -25.89 -12.47
CA GLU A 272 26.71 -26.14 -13.92
C GLU A 272 26.21 -27.54 -14.28
N GLN A 273 26.56 -28.56 -13.48
CA GLN A 273 26.15 -29.95 -13.74
C GLN A 273 24.64 -30.15 -13.60
N ARG A 274 24.00 -29.39 -12.69
CA ARG A 274 22.55 -29.38 -12.46
C ARG A 274 21.83 -28.30 -13.28
N ASN A 275 22.56 -27.50 -14.07
CA ASN A 275 22.06 -26.33 -14.77
C ASN A 275 21.32 -25.34 -13.85
N ILE A 276 21.84 -25.15 -12.63
CA ILE A 276 21.30 -24.19 -11.66
C ILE A 276 22.03 -22.87 -11.79
N ARG A 277 21.25 -21.78 -11.78
CA ARG A 277 21.73 -20.41 -11.74
C ARG A 277 21.03 -19.71 -10.57
N PRO A 278 21.72 -18.82 -9.84
CA PRO A 278 21.07 -17.99 -8.83
C PRO A 278 19.90 -17.22 -9.42
N ASP A 279 18.79 -17.17 -8.69
CA ASP A 279 17.60 -16.41 -9.06
C ASP A 279 17.89 -14.90 -8.97
N GLU A 280 17.54 -14.17 -10.02
CA GLU A 280 17.82 -12.75 -10.18
C GLU A 280 16.64 -11.86 -9.76
N ASN A 281 15.48 -12.41 -9.41
CA ASN A 281 14.24 -11.66 -9.20
C ASN A 281 14.36 -10.73 -7.99
N TYR A 282 14.59 -11.26 -6.79
CA TYR A 282 14.80 -10.41 -5.59
C TYR A 282 15.97 -9.42 -5.77
N ALA A 283 17.06 -9.85 -6.42
CA ALA A 283 18.21 -8.99 -6.72
C ALA A 283 17.85 -7.79 -7.60
N ARG A 284 16.96 -7.99 -8.58
CA ARG A 284 16.46 -6.91 -9.42
C ARG A 284 15.56 -5.98 -8.63
N GLU A 285 14.58 -6.52 -7.91
CA GLU A 285 13.54 -5.70 -7.28
C GLU A 285 14.05 -4.92 -6.06
N ILE A 286 15.00 -5.47 -5.29
CA ILE A 286 15.61 -4.71 -4.19
C ILE A 286 16.33 -3.45 -4.69
N MET A 287 16.96 -3.50 -5.87
CA MET A 287 17.57 -2.34 -6.51
C MET A 287 16.51 -1.45 -7.17
N GLN A 288 15.69 -2.03 -8.03
CA GLN A 288 14.76 -1.32 -8.92
C GLN A 288 13.60 -0.65 -8.18
N LEU A 289 12.98 -1.36 -7.25
CA LEU A 289 11.73 -0.94 -6.62
C LEU A 289 11.95 -0.48 -5.18
N PHE A 290 12.86 -1.14 -4.46
CA PHE A 290 12.98 -0.95 -3.01
C PHE A 290 14.11 0.01 -2.60
N SER A 291 14.96 0.48 -3.51
CA SER A 291 16.08 1.33 -3.09
C SER A 291 16.52 2.39 -4.09
N ILE A 292 16.99 2.02 -5.27
CA ILE A 292 17.76 2.93 -6.13
C ILE A 292 17.07 3.28 -7.45
N GLY A 293 15.97 2.64 -7.81
CA GLY A 293 15.27 2.93 -9.07
C GLY A 293 16.03 2.41 -10.29
N LEU A 294 15.52 2.70 -11.49
CA LEU A 294 16.12 2.31 -12.78
C LEU A 294 17.24 3.23 -13.28
N VAL A 295 17.25 4.48 -12.82
CA VAL A 295 18.08 5.56 -13.37
C VAL A 295 18.69 6.38 -12.24
N GLU A 296 19.89 6.92 -12.43
CA GLU A 296 20.51 7.85 -11.47
C GLU A 296 19.65 9.11 -11.30
N LEU A 297 19.54 9.56 -10.05
CA LEU A 297 18.79 10.76 -9.68
C LEU A 297 19.73 11.81 -9.09
N ASN A 298 19.45 13.07 -9.39
CA ASN A 298 19.91 14.18 -8.58
C ASN A 298 19.21 14.14 -7.20
N LEU A 299 19.76 14.87 -6.21
CA LEU A 299 19.18 14.92 -4.86
C LEU A 299 17.74 15.46 -4.84
N ASP A 300 17.38 16.28 -5.83
CA ASP A 300 16.04 16.83 -6.05
C ASP A 300 15.07 15.86 -6.76
N GLY A 301 15.49 14.62 -7.02
CA GLY A 301 14.67 13.60 -7.67
C GLY A 301 14.48 13.79 -9.17
N THR A 302 15.17 14.73 -9.80
CA THR A 302 15.27 14.83 -11.27
C THR A 302 16.22 13.76 -11.82
N VAL A 303 15.97 13.31 -13.04
CA VAL A 303 16.83 12.32 -13.71
C VAL A 303 18.20 12.94 -13.98
N LYS A 304 19.25 12.24 -13.55
CA LYS A 304 20.62 12.66 -13.82
C LYS A 304 21.03 12.23 -15.23
N LEU A 305 21.63 13.17 -15.94
CA LEU A 305 22.10 12.99 -17.32
C LEU A 305 23.63 13.00 -17.35
N ASP A 306 24.21 12.28 -18.31
CA ASP A 306 25.64 12.36 -18.59
C ASP A 306 26.00 13.61 -19.41
N GLU A 307 27.29 13.75 -19.76
CA GLU A 307 27.79 14.87 -20.57
C GLU A 307 27.21 14.93 -22.00
N GLN A 308 26.46 13.90 -22.42
CA GLN A 308 25.81 13.79 -23.73
C GLN A 308 24.28 13.85 -23.61
N ASP A 309 23.75 14.36 -22.48
CA ASP A 309 22.32 14.45 -22.17
C ASP A 309 21.60 13.09 -22.18
N GLN A 310 22.32 11.99 -21.97
CA GLN A 310 21.73 10.65 -21.87
C GLN A 310 21.44 10.26 -20.43
N VAL A 311 20.35 9.51 -20.25
CA VAL A 311 19.95 8.96 -18.95
C VAL A 311 20.96 7.92 -18.48
N ILE A 312 21.41 8.03 -17.23
CA ILE A 312 22.37 7.10 -16.64
C ILE A 312 21.60 5.99 -15.90
N PRO A 313 21.76 4.70 -16.27
CA PRO A 313 21.20 3.59 -15.48
C PRO A 313 21.84 3.51 -14.10
N SER A 314 21.04 3.24 -13.07
CA SER A 314 21.53 3.09 -11.68
C SER A 314 22.25 1.75 -11.41
N TYR A 315 21.99 0.73 -12.23
CA TYR A 315 22.61 -0.59 -12.14
C TYR A 315 22.59 -1.31 -13.50
N GLY A 316 23.41 -2.34 -13.65
CA GLY A 316 23.48 -3.19 -14.85
C GLY A 316 23.25 -4.68 -14.57
N GLN A 317 23.33 -5.50 -15.63
CA GLN A 317 23.16 -6.95 -15.52
C GLN A 317 24.22 -7.61 -14.61
N ASP A 318 25.44 -7.06 -14.57
CA ASP A 318 26.48 -7.60 -13.70
C ASP A 318 26.17 -7.35 -12.22
N ASP A 319 25.55 -6.22 -11.87
CA ASP A 319 25.07 -5.96 -10.51
C ASP A 319 23.99 -6.95 -10.12
N ILE A 320 23.03 -7.19 -11.01
CA ILE A 320 21.95 -8.17 -10.80
C ILE A 320 22.55 -9.56 -10.54
N LYS A 321 23.48 -10.02 -11.36
CA LYS A 321 24.11 -11.35 -11.19
C LYS A 321 24.92 -11.46 -9.91
N ASN A 322 25.68 -10.43 -9.55
CA ASN A 322 26.48 -10.42 -8.33
C ASN A 322 25.58 -10.39 -7.09
N LEU A 323 24.52 -9.59 -7.13
CA LEU A 323 23.57 -9.50 -6.03
C LEU A 323 22.70 -10.75 -5.90
N ALA A 324 22.31 -11.39 -7.01
CA ALA A 324 21.65 -12.70 -7.01
C ALA A 324 22.48 -13.76 -6.26
N ARG A 325 23.82 -13.71 -6.40
CA ARG A 325 24.74 -14.59 -5.67
C ARG A 325 24.78 -14.30 -4.18
N VAL A 326 24.64 -13.03 -3.76
CA VAL A 326 24.51 -12.66 -2.32
C VAL A 326 23.29 -13.35 -1.71
N PHE A 327 22.16 -13.36 -2.43
CA PHE A 327 20.89 -13.88 -1.93
C PHE A 327 20.73 -15.41 -2.07
N THR A 328 21.82 -16.15 -2.32
CA THR A 328 21.79 -17.62 -2.33
C THR A 328 21.90 -18.20 -0.93
N GLY A 329 21.28 -19.35 -0.70
CA GLY A 329 21.37 -20.09 0.56
C GLY A 329 20.39 -19.63 1.63
N TRP A 330 19.26 -19.02 1.28
CA TRP A 330 18.21 -18.62 2.23
C TRP A 330 16.95 -19.46 2.06
N ASN A 331 16.34 -19.87 3.17
CA ASN A 331 15.15 -20.71 3.17
C ASN A 331 14.38 -20.56 4.50
N MET A 332 13.23 -21.22 4.62
CA MET A 332 12.35 -21.16 5.79
C MET A 332 13.08 -21.45 7.10
N ALA A 333 12.76 -20.72 8.16
CA ALA A 333 13.45 -20.82 9.45
C ALA A 333 13.29 -22.20 10.12
N THR A 334 12.17 -22.87 9.85
CA THR A 334 11.72 -24.08 10.56
C THR A 334 12.23 -25.40 9.96
N ILE A 335 12.84 -25.39 8.77
CA ILE A 335 13.35 -26.62 8.12
C ILE A 335 14.77 -26.97 8.53
N ASP A 336 15.11 -28.24 8.69
CA ASP A 336 16.49 -28.65 9.02
C ASP A 336 17.29 -29.06 7.78
N ASN A 337 16.61 -29.50 6.72
CA ASN A 337 17.23 -29.87 5.45
C ASN A 337 16.70 -29.00 4.30
N TRP A 338 17.59 -28.60 3.40
CA TRP A 338 17.29 -27.67 2.29
C TRP A 338 16.08 -28.05 1.43
N TRP A 339 15.85 -29.35 1.25
CA TRP A 339 14.79 -29.91 0.41
C TRP A 339 13.50 -30.23 1.16
N GLU A 340 13.41 -29.84 2.43
CA GLU A 340 12.17 -29.95 3.19
C GLU A 340 11.13 -28.94 2.69
N TRP A 341 9.89 -29.41 2.64
CA TRP A 341 8.75 -28.58 2.30
C TRP A 341 8.03 -28.16 3.58
N THR A 342 7.93 -26.85 3.79
CA THR A 342 7.08 -26.23 4.81
C THR A 342 6.58 -24.91 4.25
N SER A 343 5.37 -24.53 4.61
CA SER A 343 4.74 -23.28 4.18
C SER A 343 3.66 -22.84 5.16
N THR A 344 3.76 -23.24 6.43
CA THR A 344 2.69 -23.05 7.42
C THR A 344 3.25 -22.72 8.80
N GLY A 345 2.45 -22.02 9.59
CA GLY A 345 2.71 -21.82 11.01
C GLY A 345 3.89 -20.89 11.27
N ASP A 346 4.89 -21.35 12.02
CA ASP A 346 6.05 -20.52 12.35
C ASP A 346 6.92 -20.19 11.12
N ALA A 347 6.84 -21.00 10.06
CA ALA A 347 7.56 -20.77 8.80
C ALA A 347 7.16 -19.45 8.13
N GLU A 348 5.91 -19.01 8.31
CA GLU A 348 5.37 -17.79 7.72
C GLU A 348 5.80 -16.52 8.45
N ILE A 349 6.23 -16.63 9.71
CA ILE A 349 6.41 -15.47 10.58
C ILE A 349 7.85 -15.27 11.07
N LEU A 350 8.65 -16.33 11.06
CA LEU A 350 10.06 -16.24 11.44
C LEU A 350 10.93 -15.80 10.26
N PRO A 351 11.94 -14.94 10.48
CA PRO A 351 12.89 -14.58 9.44
C PRO A 351 13.57 -15.82 8.86
N MET A 352 13.73 -15.85 7.53
CA MET A 352 14.45 -16.90 6.82
C MET A 352 15.83 -17.14 7.43
N LYS A 353 16.30 -18.38 7.36
CA LYS A 353 17.62 -18.77 7.84
C LYS A 353 18.56 -19.17 6.71
N ALA A 354 19.85 -19.02 7.01
CA ALA A 354 20.92 -19.31 6.10
C ALA A 354 21.31 -20.80 6.09
N PHE A 355 21.60 -21.32 4.90
CA PHE A 355 22.13 -22.66 4.64
C PHE A 355 23.46 -22.52 3.88
N ASN A 356 24.57 -22.49 4.63
CA ASN A 356 25.91 -22.25 4.09
C ASN A 356 26.30 -23.15 2.91
N ALA A 357 25.84 -24.40 2.88
CA ALA A 357 26.14 -25.34 1.81
C ALA A 357 25.63 -24.87 0.43
N TYR A 358 24.60 -24.02 0.41
CA TYR A 358 23.90 -23.56 -0.80
C TYR A 358 24.21 -22.10 -1.16
N HIS A 359 25.04 -21.42 -0.38
CA HIS A 359 25.46 -20.05 -0.63
C HIS A 359 26.73 -19.96 -1.50
N ASP A 360 26.76 -18.99 -2.39
CA ASP A 360 27.92 -18.66 -3.23
C ASP A 360 28.96 -17.89 -2.41
N THR A 361 30.10 -18.51 -2.13
CA THR A 361 31.17 -17.89 -1.34
C THR A 361 32.23 -17.19 -2.19
N THR A 362 32.03 -17.03 -3.50
CA THR A 362 33.01 -16.36 -4.35
C THR A 362 32.85 -14.85 -4.28
N GLN A 363 33.90 -14.10 -4.66
CA GLN A 363 33.89 -12.63 -4.61
C GLN A 363 32.74 -12.05 -5.44
N LYS A 364 32.16 -10.94 -4.98
CA LYS A 364 31.10 -10.22 -5.70
C LYS A 364 31.51 -8.75 -5.86
N ILE A 365 31.12 -8.15 -6.97
CA ILE A 365 31.39 -6.74 -7.25
C ILE A 365 30.05 -6.08 -7.59
N LEU A 366 29.68 -5.05 -6.83
CA LEU A 366 28.49 -4.24 -7.05
C LEU A 366 28.92 -2.83 -7.50
N PHE A 367 28.14 -2.23 -8.38
CA PHE A 367 28.29 -0.88 -8.89
C PHE A 367 29.72 -0.59 -9.38
N GLY A 368 30.27 -1.54 -10.14
CA GLY A 368 31.58 -1.50 -10.80
C GLY A 368 32.82 -1.60 -9.89
N SER A 369 32.70 -1.24 -8.60
CA SER A 369 33.88 -1.08 -7.71
C SER A 369 33.68 -1.54 -6.27
N LYS A 370 32.44 -1.76 -5.81
CA LYS A 370 32.15 -2.13 -4.43
C LYS A 370 32.35 -3.64 -4.27
N ILE A 371 33.42 -4.03 -3.60
CA ILE A 371 33.83 -5.42 -3.45
C ILE A 371 33.21 -6.00 -2.19
N ILE A 372 32.51 -7.13 -2.34
CA ILE A 372 32.17 -8.04 -1.26
C ILE A 372 33.20 -9.19 -1.31
N PRO A 373 34.01 -9.38 -0.25
CA PRO A 373 35.13 -10.30 -0.27
C PRO A 373 34.67 -11.77 -0.36
N PRO A 374 35.50 -12.68 -0.91
CA PRO A 374 35.17 -14.09 -0.95
C PRO A 374 35.19 -14.73 0.46
N ASN A 375 34.58 -15.90 0.58
CA ASN A 375 34.53 -16.74 1.77
C ASN A 375 33.80 -16.12 2.98
N GLN A 376 32.87 -15.21 2.73
CA GLN A 376 31.93 -14.71 3.72
C GLN A 376 30.81 -15.72 4.00
N THR A 377 30.18 -15.60 5.17
CA THR A 377 28.92 -16.28 5.47
C THR A 377 27.76 -15.59 4.73
N PRO A 378 26.61 -16.27 4.54
CA PRO A 378 25.45 -15.66 3.88
C PRO A 378 25.01 -14.35 4.53
N GLN A 379 25.03 -14.27 5.87
CA GLN A 379 24.70 -13.06 6.61
C GLN A 379 25.71 -11.93 6.35
N GLN A 380 27.03 -12.21 6.36
CA GLN A 380 28.05 -11.18 6.11
C GLN A 380 27.95 -10.59 4.69
N ASP A 381 27.64 -11.47 3.73
CA ASP A 381 27.40 -11.12 2.33
C ASP A 381 26.14 -10.23 2.21
N LEU A 382 25.05 -10.61 2.88
CA LEU A 382 23.81 -9.85 2.96
C LEU A 382 24.04 -8.46 3.57
N ASP A 383 24.69 -8.40 4.74
CA ASP A 383 24.98 -7.15 5.44
C ASP A 383 25.78 -6.20 4.54
N SER A 384 26.84 -6.72 3.91
CA SER A 384 27.70 -5.94 3.00
C SER A 384 26.91 -5.41 1.81
N ALA A 385 26.04 -6.23 1.20
CA ALA A 385 25.24 -5.83 0.05
C ALA A 385 24.21 -4.76 0.42
N LEU A 386 23.49 -4.94 1.52
CA LEU A 386 22.50 -3.97 1.99
C LEU A 386 23.16 -2.64 2.39
N ASP A 387 24.34 -2.67 2.98
CA ASP A 387 25.12 -1.47 3.30
C ASP A 387 25.57 -0.73 2.03
N ILE A 388 26.03 -1.47 1.02
CA ILE A 388 26.42 -0.92 -0.28
C ILE A 388 25.22 -0.26 -0.98
N ILE A 389 24.07 -0.95 -1.01
CA ILE A 389 22.82 -0.41 -1.59
C ILE A 389 22.36 0.81 -0.81
N PHE A 390 22.30 0.74 0.52
CA PHE A 390 21.86 1.84 1.37
C PHE A 390 22.77 3.07 1.27
N ALA A 391 24.08 2.86 1.05
CA ALA A 391 25.04 3.93 0.81
C ALA A 391 24.86 4.61 -0.57
N HIS A 392 24.15 3.99 -1.51
CA HIS A 392 23.98 4.51 -2.87
C HIS A 392 23.27 5.89 -2.85
N PRO A 393 23.73 6.88 -3.64
CA PRO A 393 23.19 8.24 -3.62
C PRO A 393 21.72 8.33 -4.03
N ASN A 394 21.24 7.42 -4.89
CA ASN A 394 19.84 7.39 -5.31
C ASN A 394 18.83 7.08 -4.20
N VAL A 395 19.23 6.38 -3.12
CA VAL A 395 18.25 5.90 -2.12
C VAL A 395 17.43 7.04 -1.54
N ALA A 396 18.10 8.13 -1.16
CA ALA A 396 17.46 9.28 -0.54
C ALA A 396 16.42 9.96 -1.45
N PRO A 397 16.75 10.44 -2.67
CA PRO A 397 15.76 11.06 -3.56
C PRO A 397 14.68 10.09 -4.02
N PHE A 398 15.02 8.81 -4.26
CA PHE A 398 14.07 7.81 -4.74
C PHE A 398 12.99 7.51 -3.70
N ILE A 399 13.39 7.19 -2.46
CA ILE A 399 12.44 6.88 -1.38
C ILE A 399 11.68 8.13 -0.94
N SER A 400 12.35 9.28 -0.84
CA SER A 400 11.69 10.55 -0.45
C SER A 400 10.59 10.93 -1.43
N LYS A 401 10.85 10.90 -2.74
CA LYS A 401 9.85 11.22 -3.77
C LYS A 401 8.62 10.30 -3.68
N GLN A 402 8.84 8.99 -3.55
CA GLN A 402 7.74 8.04 -3.47
C GLN A 402 6.91 8.21 -2.19
N LEU A 403 7.54 8.43 -1.03
CA LEU A 403 6.81 8.69 0.21
C LEU A 403 6.00 10.00 0.14
N ILE A 404 6.56 11.06 -0.45
CA ILE A 404 5.81 12.30 -0.70
C ILE A 404 4.58 12.03 -1.58
N GLN A 405 4.71 11.21 -2.63
CA GLN A 405 3.58 10.82 -3.49
C GLN A 405 2.51 9.99 -2.75
N ARG A 406 2.92 9.14 -1.79
CA ARG A 406 1.97 8.38 -0.98
C ARG A 406 1.21 9.27 0.02
N PHE A 407 1.86 10.28 0.60
CA PHE A 407 1.26 11.12 1.65
C PHE A 407 0.59 12.42 1.16
N VAL A 408 1.20 13.13 0.21
CA VAL A 408 0.91 14.56 -0.01
C VAL A 408 0.44 14.86 -1.44
N THR A 409 1.29 14.66 -2.44
CA THR A 409 1.00 15.09 -3.83
C THR A 409 1.69 14.21 -4.86
N SER A 410 1.03 13.95 -5.99
CA SER A 410 1.59 13.17 -7.09
C SER A 410 2.76 13.87 -7.78
N ASN A 411 2.87 15.20 -7.65
CA ASN A 411 3.81 16.05 -8.40
C ASN A 411 4.59 16.99 -7.46
N PRO A 412 5.42 16.45 -6.54
CA PRO A 412 6.22 17.31 -5.66
C PRO A 412 7.27 18.10 -6.46
N SER A 413 7.54 19.34 -6.04
CA SER A 413 8.64 20.11 -6.62
C SER A 413 10.01 19.44 -6.38
N PRO A 414 10.99 19.66 -7.27
CA PRO A 414 12.36 19.21 -7.05
C PRO A 414 12.93 19.71 -5.71
N GLU A 415 12.61 20.95 -5.32
CA GLU A 415 13.09 21.53 -4.06
C GLU A 415 12.50 20.82 -2.84
N TYR A 416 11.24 20.39 -2.90
CA TYR A 416 10.62 19.61 -1.84
C TYR A 416 11.27 18.23 -1.71
N VAL A 417 11.48 17.53 -2.82
CA VAL A 417 12.21 16.25 -2.80
C VAL A 417 13.62 16.43 -2.25
N SER A 418 14.33 17.48 -2.65
CA SER A 418 15.70 17.78 -2.19
C SER A 418 15.78 17.99 -0.68
N ARG A 419 14.83 18.73 -0.08
CA ARG A 419 14.78 18.96 1.37
C ARG A 419 14.55 17.66 2.13
N VAL A 420 13.59 16.84 1.70
CA VAL A 420 13.30 15.56 2.36
C VAL A 420 14.44 14.56 2.16
N ALA A 421 15.03 14.49 0.96
CA ALA A 421 16.17 13.63 0.68
C ALA A 421 17.43 14.04 1.47
N SER A 422 17.60 15.34 1.74
CA SER A 422 18.66 15.82 2.64
C SER A 422 18.46 15.32 4.06
N VAL A 423 17.23 15.35 4.58
CA VAL A 423 16.88 14.78 5.89
C VAL A 423 17.07 13.26 5.90
N PHE A 424 16.70 12.56 4.82
CA PHE A 424 16.98 11.13 4.69
C PHE A 424 18.48 10.86 4.77
N ASN A 425 19.32 11.67 4.12
CA ASN A 425 20.78 11.49 4.18
C ASN A 425 21.38 11.82 5.55
N ASN A 426 20.76 12.74 6.29
CA ASN A 426 21.18 13.14 7.61
C ASN A 426 20.01 13.81 8.37
N ASN A 427 19.53 13.16 9.44
CA ASN A 427 18.45 13.66 10.28
C ASN A 427 18.78 14.89 11.15
N GLY A 428 19.99 15.46 11.01
CA GLY A 428 20.53 16.52 11.87
C GLY A 428 21.51 16.01 12.92
N GLU A 429 21.55 14.70 13.16
CA GLU A 429 22.45 14.03 14.12
C GLU A 429 23.48 13.10 13.43
N GLY A 430 23.54 13.14 12.10
CA GLY A 430 24.44 12.30 11.30
C GLY A 430 23.88 10.92 10.98
N VAL A 431 22.59 10.67 11.24
CA VAL A 431 21.95 9.39 10.96
C VAL A 431 21.24 9.44 9.60
N LYS A 432 21.64 8.53 8.69
CA LYS A 432 20.98 8.31 7.40
C LYS A 432 19.81 7.35 7.57
N GLY A 433 18.71 7.58 6.86
CA GLY A 433 17.55 6.69 6.76
C GLY A 433 16.58 6.71 7.94
N ASP A 434 16.65 7.73 8.80
CA ASP A 434 15.71 7.91 9.91
C ASP A 434 14.31 8.29 9.39
N LEU A 435 13.39 7.31 9.37
CA LEU A 435 12.04 7.49 8.85
C LEU A 435 11.16 8.39 9.73
N SER A 436 11.49 8.52 11.03
CA SER A 436 10.83 9.49 11.94
C SER A 436 11.13 10.93 11.52
N ALA A 437 12.40 11.22 11.22
CA ALA A 437 12.80 12.52 10.70
C ALA A 437 12.23 12.78 9.30
N VAL A 438 12.25 11.77 8.42
CA VAL A 438 11.72 11.87 7.05
C VAL A 438 10.22 12.17 7.04
N ILE A 439 9.40 11.47 7.83
CA ILE A 439 7.94 11.74 7.83
C ILE A 439 7.60 13.11 8.40
N LYS A 440 8.36 13.60 9.40
CA LYS A 440 8.27 14.98 9.87
C LYS A 440 8.60 15.97 8.76
N ALA A 441 9.69 15.76 8.04
CA ALA A 441 10.10 16.63 6.93
C ALA A 441 9.05 16.65 5.81
N ILE A 442 8.41 15.52 5.50
CA ILE A 442 7.31 15.45 4.52
C ILE A 442 6.11 16.26 4.99
N LEU A 443 5.56 15.95 6.17
CA LEU A 443 4.27 16.51 6.59
C LEU A 443 4.33 17.97 7.05
N LEU A 444 5.52 18.48 7.38
CA LEU A 444 5.74 19.85 7.84
C LEU A 444 6.36 20.76 6.76
N ASP A 445 6.62 20.24 5.56
CA ASP A 445 7.14 21.05 4.46
C ASP A 445 6.13 22.12 4.02
N ASP A 446 6.62 23.30 3.64
CA ASP A 446 5.79 24.41 3.17
C ASP A 446 4.90 24.00 1.99
N GLU A 447 5.37 23.13 1.09
CA GLU A 447 4.58 22.64 -0.04
C GLU A 447 3.45 21.71 0.43
N ALA A 448 3.69 20.84 1.43
CA ALA A 448 2.62 20.04 2.03
C ALA A 448 1.56 20.91 2.74
N LEU A 449 2.02 22.00 3.38
CA LEU A 449 1.17 22.90 4.15
C LEU A 449 0.42 23.92 3.30
N THR A 450 0.96 24.36 2.16
CA THR A 450 0.43 25.49 1.38
C THR A 450 0.36 25.25 -0.12
N GLY A 451 0.81 24.09 -0.63
CA GLY A 451 0.82 23.78 -2.06
C GLY A 451 -0.54 23.92 -2.75
N HIS A 452 -1.61 23.59 -2.05
CA HIS A 452 -2.99 23.75 -2.54
C HIS A 452 -3.38 25.20 -2.86
N THR A 453 -2.72 26.20 -2.24
CA THR A 453 -2.93 27.62 -2.54
C THR A 453 -1.85 28.21 -3.42
N SER A 454 -0.60 27.79 -3.28
CA SER A 454 0.53 28.31 -4.05
C SER A 454 0.65 27.69 -5.45
N ALA A 455 0.20 26.45 -5.65
CA ALA A 455 0.24 25.71 -6.92
C ALA A 455 -1.07 24.94 -7.20
N PRO A 456 -2.24 25.62 -7.22
CA PRO A 456 -3.56 24.97 -7.24
C PRO A 456 -3.86 24.12 -8.49
N THR A 457 -3.10 24.30 -9.57
CA THR A 457 -3.26 23.58 -10.84
C THR A 457 -2.50 22.25 -10.89
N SER A 458 -1.46 22.08 -10.07
CA SER A 458 -0.57 20.90 -10.09
C SER A 458 -0.48 20.19 -8.75
N PHE A 459 -0.78 20.87 -7.64
CA PHE A 459 -0.71 20.30 -6.31
C PHE A 459 -1.89 19.39 -5.98
N GLY A 460 -1.58 18.36 -5.20
CA GLY A 460 -2.51 17.34 -4.73
C GLY A 460 -2.29 16.00 -5.41
N LYS A 461 -3.18 15.06 -5.12
CA LYS A 461 -3.20 13.71 -5.69
C LYS A 461 -4.64 13.22 -5.79
N LEU A 462 -4.91 12.30 -6.69
CA LEU A 462 -6.18 11.57 -6.64
C LEU A 462 -6.16 10.69 -5.37
N ARG A 463 -7.25 10.70 -4.59
CA ARG A 463 -7.40 9.81 -3.44
C ARG A 463 -7.45 8.37 -3.94
N GLU A 464 -6.60 7.54 -3.36
CA GLU A 464 -6.65 6.10 -3.60
C GLU A 464 -8.01 5.54 -3.16
N PRO A 465 -8.57 4.55 -3.86
CA PRO A 465 -9.89 4.01 -3.54
C PRO A 465 -10.07 3.59 -2.08
N ILE A 466 -9.08 2.89 -1.52
CA ILE A 466 -9.10 2.48 -0.10
C ILE A 466 -9.14 3.69 0.83
N LEU A 467 -8.36 4.74 0.53
CA LEU A 467 -8.31 5.95 1.34
C LEU A 467 -9.60 6.77 1.25
N LYS A 468 -10.27 6.76 0.10
CA LYS A 468 -11.58 7.39 -0.09
C LYS A 468 -12.61 6.78 0.87
N ILE A 469 -12.64 5.45 0.95
CA ILE A 469 -13.57 4.71 1.82
C ILE A 469 -13.19 4.90 3.28
N ALA A 470 -11.90 4.78 3.60
CA ALA A 470 -11.42 4.99 4.96
C ALA A 470 -11.75 6.39 5.50
N ALA A 471 -11.62 7.43 4.66
CA ALA A 471 -11.96 8.79 5.03
C ALA A 471 -13.45 8.95 5.38
N ILE A 472 -14.35 8.35 4.60
CA ILE A 472 -15.80 8.34 4.89
C ILE A 472 -16.07 7.59 6.19
N TRP A 473 -15.53 6.37 6.32
CA TRP A 473 -15.76 5.51 7.47
C TRP A 473 -15.22 6.10 8.76
N ARG A 474 -14.10 6.82 8.73
CA ARG A 474 -13.58 7.53 9.89
C ARG A 474 -14.42 8.77 10.23
N ALA A 475 -14.76 9.58 9.23
CA ALA A 475 -15.55 10.80 9.43
C ALA A 475 -16.90 10.51 10.10
N PHE A 476 -17.55 9.39 9.75
CA PHE A 476 -18.87 8.98 10.24
C PHE A 476 -18.84 7.71 11.09
N LYS A 477 -17.70 7.45 11.74
CA LYS A 477 -17.49 6.39 12.75
C LYS A 477 -18.17 5.07 12.38
N ALA A 478 -17.75 4.47 11.27
CA ALA A 478 -18.24 3.18 10.79
C ALA A 478 -18.19 2.12 11.91
N GLN A 479 -19.30 1.41 12.11
CA GLN A 479 -19.51 0.47 13.22
C GLN A 479 -19.28 -1.00 12.83
N GLY A 480 -19.16 -1.31 11.54
CA GLY A 480 -19.17 -2.68 11.03
C GLY A 480 -20.56 -3.31 11.03
N VAL A 481 -20.61 -4.62 10.88
CA VAL A 481 -21.86 -5.41 10.83
C VAL A 481 -21.73 -6.71 11.63
N PRO A 482 -22.85 -7.31 12.09
CA PRO A 482 -22.85 -8.66 12.66
C PRO A 482 -22.62 -9.73 11.59
N VAL A 483 -21.64 -10.61 11.77
CA VAL A 483 -21.30 -11.69 10.83
C VAL A 483 -21.32 -13.06 11.49
N SER A 484 -21.66 -14.10 10.72
CA SER A 484 -21.56 -15.51 11.12
C SER A 484 -20.67 -16.24 10.14
N ASN A 485 -19.54 -16.79 10.63
CA ASN A 485 -18.50 -17.38 9.78
C ASN A 485 -18.81 -18.79 9.25
N LEU A 486 -19.81 -19.49 9.82
CA LEU A 486 -20.17 -20.85 9.41
C LEU A 486 -21.66 -20.93 9.03
N ASP A 487 -21.97 -21.76 8.04
CA ASP A 487 -23.34 -22.04 7.57
C ASP A 487 -24.01 -23.10 8.46
N ASN A 488 -24.13 -22.80 9.75
CA ASN A 488 -24.89 -23.63 10.68
C ASN A 488 -25.63 -22.76 11.72
N GLU A 489 -26.79 -23.26 12.18
CA GLU A 489 -27.69 -22.53 13.10
C GLU A 489 -27.06 -22.17 14.45
N ASN A 490 -25.90 -22.75 14.79
CA ASN A 490 -25.19 -22.54 16.05
C ASN A 490 -23.92 -21.68 15.90
N SER A 491 -23.65 -21.14 14.71
CA SER A 491 -22.44 -20.37 14.45
C SER A 491 -22.47 -19.07 15.26
N PRO A 492 -21.39 -18.75 16.00
CA PRO A 492 -21.34 -17.52 16.80
C PRO A 492 -21.46 -16.29 15.90
N ILE A 493 -22.22 -15.31 16.39
CA ILE A 493 -22.37 -14.02 15.74
C ILE A 493 -21.32 -13.07 16.28
N PHE A 494 -20.44 -12.58 15.41
CA PHE A 494 -19.44 -11.57 15.75
C PHE A 494 -19.95 -10.20 15.35
N ASN A 495 -20.16 -9.34 16.35
CA ASN A 495 -20.58 -7.96 16.12
C ASN A 495 -19.40 -7.09 15.65
N ASN A 496 -19.72 -5.99 14.98
CA ASN A 496 -18.77 -4.95 14.59
C ASN A 496 -17.58 -5.50 13.78
N ARG A 497 -17.86 -6.17 12.65
CA ARG A 497 -16.81 -6.49 11.66
C ARG A 497 -16.85 -5.47 10.53
N LEU A 498 -15.72 -4.82 10.24
CA LEU A 498 -15.56 -4.00 9.04
C LEU A 498 -15.20 -4.90 7.86
N ARG A 499 -16.22 -5.65 7.39
CA ARG A 499 -15.99 -6.67 6.39
C ARG A 499 -16.00 -6.13 4.99
N PHE A 500 -14.83 -6.13 4.37
CA PHE A 500 -14.68 -5.49 3.07
C PHE A 500 -13.44 -5.98 2.30
N ARG A 501 -13.62 -7.05 1.51
CA ARG A 501 -12.55 -7.73 0.77
C ARG A 501 -12.48 -7.31 -0.70
N GLY A 502 -13.63 -7.17 -1.38
CA GLY A 502 -13.79 -6.91 -2.82
C GLY A 502 -13.49 -5.50 -3.29
N THR A 503 -12.64 -4.78 -2.58
CA THR A 503 -12.19 -3.49 -3.10
C THR A 503 -11.38 -3.62 -4.38
N ASP A 504 -10.86 -4.79 -4.74
CA ASP A 504 -10.26 -5.04 -6.05
C ASP A 504 -11.29 -5.08 -7.20
N ARG A 505 -12.41 -5.78 -7.04
CA ARG A 505 -13.45 -5.87 -8.08
C ARG A 505 -14.25 -4.59 -8.21
N GLU A 506 -14.68 -4.01 -7.09
CA GLU A 506 -15.55 -2.83 -7.09
C GLU A 506 -14.76 -1.50 -7.08
N PHE A 507 -13.53 -1.50 -6.56
CA PHE A 507 -12.72 -0.28 -6.39
C PHE A 507 -11.32 -0.32 -7.05
N GLY A 508 -10.88 -1.46 -7.60
CA GLY A 508 -9.57 -1.62 -8.22
C GLY A 508 -8.38 -1.74 -7.25
N GLN A 509 -8.61 -1.81 -5.93
CA GLN A 509 -7.53 -1.82 -4.94
C GLN A 509 -7.97 -2.43 -3.60
N ARG A 510 -7.32 -3.51 -3.11
CA ARG A 510 -7.55 -4.08 -1.77
C ARG A 510 -6.26 -4.24 -0.95
N PRO A 511 -6.30 -4.25 0.40
CA PRO A 511 -5.08 -4.40 1.21
C PRO A 511 -4.30 -5.68 0.86
N TYR A 512 -3.03 -5.52 0.42
CA TYR A 512 -2.15 -6.59 -0.03
C TYR A 512 -2.66 -7.40 -1.23
N GLY A 513 -3.57 -6.84 -2.05
CA GLY A 513 -4.12 -7.54 -3.23
C GLY A 513 -3.66 -6.96 -4.56
N SER A 514 -2.36 -6.72 -4.73
CA SER A 514 -1.84 -6.17 -5.98
C SER A 514 -1.63 -7.23 -7.07
N PHE A 515 -1.92 -6.91 -8.33
CA PHE A 515 -1.73 -7.82 -9.45
C PHE A 515 -0.28 -7.86 -9.98
N SER A 516 0.62 -7.02 -9.48
CA SER A 516 2.01 -6.97 -9.96
C SER A 516 3.00 -6.53 -8.89
N VAL A 517 4.28 -6.81 -9.11
CA VAL A 517 5.39 -6.32 -8.28
C VAL A 517 5.53 -4.80 -8.29
N PHE A 518 4.99 -4.11 -9.32
CA PHE A 518 4.92 -2.64 -9.39
C PHE A 518 3.76 -2.05 -8.57
N ASN A 519 3.15 -2.88 -7.72
CA ASN A 519 1.93 -2.57 -7.01
C ASN A 519 0.75 -2.24 -7.97
N PHE A 520 -0.29 -1.56 -7.46
CA PHE A 520 -1.51 -1.23 -8.21
C PHE A 520 -1.26 -0.30 -9.41
N TYR A 521 -0.29 0.59 -9.30
CA TYR A 521 0.01 1.60 -10.31
C TYR A 521 1.45 2.07 -10.19
N ARG A 522 2.01 2.59 -11.29
CA ARG A 522 3.38 3.09 -11.32
C ARG A 522 3.46 4.52 -10.76
N PRO A 523 4.48 4.84 -9.94
CA PRO A 523 4.65 6.18 -9.37
C PRO A 523 4.82 7.31 -10.38
N ASP A 524 5.20 6.98 -11.62
CA ASP A 524 5.43 7.92 -12.71
C ASP A 524 4.32 7.86 -13.78
N PHE A 525 3.26 7.06 -13.60
CA PHE A 525 2.19 6.96 -14.59
C PHE A 525 1.57 8.34 -14.86
N GLN A 526 1.41 8.66 -16.15
CA GLN A 526 0.82 9.91 -16.63
C GLN A 526 -0.40 9.57 -17.47
N GLN A 527 -1.57 10.01 -17.03
CA GLN A 527 -2.81 9.83 -17.77
C GLN A 527 -2.72 10.58 -19.12
N PRO A 528 -3.01 9.93 -20.26
CA PRO A 528 -2.99 10.58 -21.56
C PRO A 528 -3.91 11.81 -21.62
N GLY A 529 -3.51 12.82 -22.42
CA GLY A 529 -4.19 14.10 -22.53
C GLY A 529 -3.55 15.17 -21.66
N ALA A 530 -4.35 16.11 -21.14
CA ALA A 530 -3.87 17.34 -20.51
C ALA A 530 -2.84 17.13 -19.37
N ILE A 531 -2.95 16.04 -18.61
CA ILE A 531 -2.00 15.70 -17.54
C ILE A 531 -0.63 15.38 -18.12
N LYS A 532 -0.56 14.40 -19.03
CA LYS A 532 0.68 14.02 -19.72
C LYS A 532 1.25 15.16 -20.56
N ASP A 533 0.42 15.93 -21.26
CA ASP A 533 0.83 17.08 -22.07
C ASP A 533 1.47 18.19 -21.22
N SER A 534 1.10 18.26 -19.93
CA SER A 534 1.69 19.17 -18.94
C SER A 534 2.89 18.56 -18.20
N GLY A 535 3.31 17.33 -18.55
CA GLY A 535 4.41 16.63 -17.90
C GLY A 535 4.12 16.16 -16.48
N LEU A 536 2.84 16.11 -16.07
CA LEU A 536 2.44 15.74 -14.71
C LEU A 536 2.23 14.23 -14.58
N SER A 537 2.59 13.69 -13.42
CA SER A 537 2.24 12.35 -12.97
C SER A 537 0.85 12.33 -12.34
N SER A 538 0.16 11.23 -12.54
CA SER A 538 -1.17 10.94 -12.01
C SER A 538 -1.32 9.45 -11.69
N PRO A 539 -0.51 8.90 -10.76
CA PRO A 539 -0.35 7.45 -10.58
C PRO A 539 -1.66 6.69 -10.44
N GLU A 540 -2.53 7.16 -9.55
CA GLU A 540 -3.78 6.50 -9.18
C GLU A 540 -4.79 6.43 -10.34
N PHE A 541 -4.65 7.26 -11.39
CA PHE A 541 -5.48 7.16 -12.59
C PHE A 541 -5.26 5.87 -13.38
N GLN A 542 -4.14 5.16 -13.17
CA GLN A 542 -3.87 3.89 -13.84
C GLN A 542 -4.89 2.81 -13.47
N ILE A 543 -5.44 2.85 -12.25
CA ILE A 543 -6.51 1.93 -11.81
C ILE A 543 -7.89 2.60 -11.83
N MET A 544 -7.96 3.93 -11.76
CA MET A 544 -9.21 4.68 -11.79
C MET A 544 -9.66 4.99 -13.21
N THR A 545 -9.97 3.93 -13.97
CA THR A 545 -10.57 4.03 -15.31
C THR A 545 -12.01 4.54 -15.24
N ASP A 546 -12.57 5.00 -16.36
CA ASP A 546 -13.97 5.44 -16.44
C ASP A 546 -14.95 4.40 -15.87
N SER A 547 -14.76 3.12 -16.21
CA SER A 547 -15.58 2.03 -15.68
C SER A 547 -15.39 1.87 -14.17
N GLN A 548 -14.15 1.95 -13.68
CA GLN A 548 -13.85 1.81 -12.26
C GLN A 548 -14.46 2.95 -11.45
N MET A 549 -14.38 4.18 -11.95
CA MET A 549 -14.95 5.36 -11.30
C MET A 549 -16.48 5.26 -11.18
N ILE A 550 -17.16 4.78 -12.22
CA ILE A 550 -18.62 4.55 -12.20
C ILE A 550 -18.97 3.48 -11.16
N THR A 551 -18.27 2.34 -11.17
CA THR A 551 -18.51 1.25 -10.21
C THR A 551 -18.24 1.68 -8.78
N ALA A 552 -17.09 2.31 -8.51
CA ALA A 552 -16.68 2.78 -7.20
C ALA A 552 -17.66 3.81 -6.63
N ASN A 553 -18.11 4.77 -7.45
CA ASN A 553 -19.12 5.74 -7.03
C ASN A 553 -20.46 5.05 -6.77
N SER A 554 -20.93 4.17 -7.66
CA SER A 554 -22.20 3.44 -7.47
C SER A 554 -22.19 2.60 -6.20
N TYR A 555 -21.07 1.93 -5.90
CA TYR A 555 -20.92 1.13 -4.70
C TYR A 555 -20.82 2.02 -3.45
N THR A 556 -20.10 3.14 -3.51
CA THR A 556 -20.07 4.14 -2.42
C THR A 556 -21.48 4.65 -2.11
N SER A 557 -22.27 4.98 -3.14
CA SER A 557 -23.68 5.36 -3.00
C SER A 557 -24.48 4.27 -2.33
N PHE A 558 -24.37 3.02 -2.79
CA PHE A 558 -25.04 1.88 -2.18
C PHE A 558 -24.68 1.76 -0.68
N ASN A 559 -23.41 1.99 -0.32
CA ASN A 559 -22.97 1.95 1.07
C ASN A 559 -23.62 3.03 1.95
N ILE A 560 -23.78 4.24 1.42
CA ILE A 560 -24.39 5.37 2.12
C ILE A 560 -25.90 5.13 2.32
N PHE A 561 -26.63 4.75 1.27
CA PHE A 561 -28.10 4.65 1.32
C PHE A 561 -28.62 3.38 2.02
N TRP A 562 -27.85 2.29 2.04
CA TRP A 562 -28.37 0.98 2.44
C TRP A 562 -28.23 0.68 3.94
N ARG A 563 -27.36 1.39 4.67
CA ARG A 563 -26.91 0.98 6.03
C ARG A 563 -27.00 2.08 7.11
N ASP A 564 -27.97 2.98 7.00
CA ASP A 564 -28.30 3.90 8.09
C ASP A 564 -29.62 3.51 8.83
N THR A 565 -29.38 3.10 10.08
CA THR A 565 -30.16 3.07 11.34
C THR A 565 -31.65 2.74 11.46
N GLN A 566 -32.48 2.58 10.42
CA GLN A 566 -33.91 2.24 10.65
C GLN A 566 -34.34 0.79 10.46
N ASN A 567 -33.46 -0.08 9.97
CA ASN A 567 -33.78 -1.50 9.88
C ASN A 567 -33.07 -2.29 10.97
N GLN A 568 -33.82 -2.72 11.99
CA GLN A 568 -33.40 -3.84 12.84
C GLN A 568 -33.35 -5.10 11.97
N TRP A 569 -32.20 -5.37 11.36
CA TRP A 569 -31.94 -6.66 10.75
C TRP A 569 -31.48 -7.63 11.84
N PRO A 570 -32.22 -8.74 12.09
CA PRO A 570 -31.91 -9.70 13.13
C PRO A 570 -31.13 -10.92 12.61
N LYS A 571 -30.38 -10.82 11.51
CA LYS A 571 -29.66 -11.96 10.92
C LYS A 571 -28.21 -11.60 10.68
N SER A 572 -27.31 -12.30 11.37
CA SER A 572 -25.89 -12.36 11.02
C SER A 572 -25.75 -12.71 9.55
N GLU A 573 -24.89 -11.99 8.83
CA GLU A 573 -24.61 -12.33 7.45
C GLU A 573 -23.70 -13.55 7.41
N LEU A 574 -24.17 -14.60 6.72
CA LEU A 574 -23.35 -15.75 6.45
C LEU A 574 -22.22 -15.35 5.52
N VAL A 575 -20.99 -15.68 5.90
CA VAL A 575 -19.84 -15.47 5.03
C VAL A 575 -19.79 -16.57 3.99
N GLY A 576 -19.73 -16.17 2.72
CA GLY A 576 -19.49 -17.08 1.61
C GLY A 576 -18.22 -16.70 0.86
N GLU A 577 -17.61 -17.68 0.20
CA GLU A 577 -16.36 -17.55 -0.56
C GLU A 577 -16.38 -16.43 -1.62
N GLY A 578 -17.56 -16.16 -2.22
CA GLY A 578 -17.76 -15.16 -3.27
C GLY A 578 -18.59 -13.94 -2.88
N TRP A 579 -18.89 -13.75 -1.58
CA TRP A 579 -19.71 -12.63 -1.13
C TRP A 579 -18.90 -11.64 -0.30
N ASP A 580 -18.73 -10.43 -0.83
CA ASP A 580 -18.50 -9.28 0.04
C ASP A 580 -19.75 -9.08 0.89
N ILE A 581 -19.53 -9.14 2.20
CA ILE A 581 -20.55 -8.79 3.18
C ILE A 581 -20.82 -7.28 3.08
N TYR A 582 -22.08 -6.94 3.36
CA TYR A 582 -22.73 -5.67 3.05
C TYR A 582 -22.02 -4.44 3.67
N PRO A 583 -22.40 -3.20 3.26
CA PRO A 583 -21.76 -1.96 3.72
C PRO A 583 -21.66 -1.87 5.24
N SER A 584 -20.56 -1.32 5.75
CA SER A 584 -20.47 -0.98 7.17
C SER A 584 -21.57 0.03 7.53
N GLN A 585 -22.19 -0.15 8.70
CA GLN A 585 -23.10 0.85 9.25
C GLN A 585 -22.35 2.13 9.62
N LEU A 586 -22.84 3.30 9.19
CA LEU A 586 -22.33 4.60 9.62
C LEU A 586 -23.05 5.07 10.89
N TYR A 587 -22.37 5.83 11.73
CA TYR A 587 -22.92 6.43 12.94
C TYR A 587 -23.26 7.90 12.69
N LEU A 588 -24.52 8.17 12.29
CA LEU A 588 -24.97 9.46 11.78
C LEU A 588 -25.82 10.28 12.78
N GLU A 589 -25.72 9.99 14.07
CA GLU A 589 -26.55 10.64 15.11
C GLU A 589 -26.36 12.17 15.15
N GLN A 590 -25.15 12.66 14.88
CA GLN A 590 -24.87 14.09 14.84
C GLN A 590 -25.45 14.74 13.57
N GLU A 591 -25.38 14.04 12.43
CA GLU A 591 -25.92 14.49 11.16
C GLU A 591 -27.45 14.55 11.20
N LYS A 592 -28.10 13.56 11.84
CA LYS A 592 -29.56 13.56 12.09
C LYS A 592 -30.01 14.77 12.90
N ALA A 593 -29.26 15.16 13.91
CA ALA A 593 -29.54 16.36 14.71
C ALA A 593 -29.43 17.66 13.92
N LEU A 594 -28.77 17.67 12.75
CA LEU A 594 -28.59 18.84 11.89
C LEU A 594 -29.59 18.92 10.73
N THR A 595 -30.52 17.96 10.60
CA THR A 595 -31.49 17.92 9.49
C THR A 595 -32.48 19.09 9.47
N GLU A 596 -32.67 19.79 10.59
CA GLU A 596 -33.44 21.04 10.64
C GLU A 596 -32.67 22.25 10.09
N ASN A 597 -31.34 22.13 9.91
CA ASN A 597 -30.46 23.19 9.42
C ASN A 597 -29.54 22.65 8.31
N PRO A 598 -30.03 22.51 7.05
CA PRO A 598 -29.27 21.88 5.96
C PRO A 598 -27.91 22.52 5.69
N ALA A 599 -27.78 23.83 5.89
CA ALA A 599 -26.50 24.53 5.78
C ALA A 599 -25.49 24.06 6.83
N GLU A 600 -25.90 23.86 8.09
CA GLU A 600 -25.00 23.38 9.14
C GLU A 600 -24.59 21.91 8.93
N LEU A 601 -25.50 21.09 8.39
CA LEU A 601 -25.18 19.74 7.94
C LEU A 601 -24.11 19.75 6.85
N LEU A 602 -24.28 20.59 5.82
CA LEU A 602 -23.34 20.67 4.71
C LEU A 602 -21.99 21.25 5.13
N ASP A 603 -21.97 22.26 6.00
CA ASP A 603 -20.73 22.81 6.59
C ASP A 603 -19.91 21.74 7.31
N ARG A 604 -20.58 20.88 8.07
CA ARG A 604 -19.96 19.77 8.78
C ARG A 604 -19.37 18.73 7.81
N ILE A 605 -20.13 18.33 6.79
CA ILE A 605 -19.65 17.39 5.77
C ILE A 605 -18.46 18.00 4.99
N ASN A 606 -18.54 19.30 4.64
CA ASN A 606 -17.46 20.03 3.97
C ASN A 606 -16.18 20.02 4.80
N LEU A 607 -16.28 20.28 6.11
CA LEU A 607 -15.10 20.25 6.98
C LEU A 607 -14.50 18.83 7.11
N LEU A 608 -15.34 17.80 7.27
CA LEU A 608 -14.88 16.43 7.47
C LEU A 608 -14.29 15.78 6.21
N LEU A 609 -14.92 15.97 5.05
CA LEU A 609 -14.55 15.25 3.82
C LEU A 609 -13.67 16.09 2.88
N THR A 610 -13.91 17.40 2.81
CA THR A 610 -13.21 18.32 1.90
C THR A 610 -12.35 19.34 2.64
N SER A 611 -12.15 19.18 3.95
CA SER A 611 -11.34 20.10 4.78
C SER A 611 -11.76 21.56 4.67
N GLY A 612 -13.04 21.83 4.42
CA GLY A 612 -13.58 23.19 4.20
C GLY A 612 -13.30 23.77 2.82
N GLN A 613 -12.75 22.99 1.88
CA GLN A 613 -12.33 23.47 0.55
C GLN A 613 -13.41 23.31 -0.53
N MET A 614 -14.64 22.91 -0.17
CA MET A 614 -15.73 22.81 -1.15
C MET A 614 -15.95 24.14 -1.85
N SER A 615 -15.99 24.13 -3.19
CA SER A 615 -16.23 25.32 -3.97
C SER A 615 -17.61 25.89 -3.70
N LYS A 616 -17.73 27.22 -3.80
CA LYS A 616 -19.01 27.91 -3.63
C LYS A 616 -20.10 27.34 -4.55
N THR A 617 -19.75 27.06 -5.80
CA THR A 617 -20.70 26.49 -6.78
C THR A 617 -21.20 25.12 -6.35
N MET A 618 -20.31 24.21 -5.94
CA MET A 618 -20.71 22.88 -5.46
C MET A 618 -21.54 22.98 -4.19
N TYR A 619 -21.13 23.85 -3.26
CA TYR A 619 -21.84 24.09 -2.00
C TYR A 619 -23.27 24.58 -2.23
N GLU A 620 -23.47 25.62 -3.06
CA GLU A 620 -24.79 26.17 -3.37
C GLU A 620 -25.68 25.14 -4.07
N LEU A 621 -25.16 24.36 -5.03
CA LEU A 621 -25.92 23.32 -5.71
C LEU A 621 -26.39 22.20 -4.77
N ILE A 622 -25.51 21.73 -3.89
CA ILE A 622 -25.87 20.70 -2.92
C ILE A 622 -26.88 21.27 -1.92
N LEU A 623 -26.62 22.48 -1.39
CA LEU A 623 -27.51 23.12 -0.42
C LEU A 623 -28.92 23.34 -0.98
N ASP A 624 -29.03 23.86 -2.21
CA ASP A 624 -30.31 24.07 -2.89
C ASP A 624 -31.07 22.76 -3.07
N ASN A 625 -30.37 21.66 -3.37
CA ASN A 625 -30.99 20.34 -3.48
C ASN A 625 -31.48 19.83 -2.11
N ILE A 626 -30.60 19.78 -1.11
CA ILE A 626 -30.92 19.16 0.20
C ILE A 626 -31.92 20.00 1.01
N SER A 627 -32.05 21.29 0.73
CA SER A 627 -33.05 22.17 1.36
C SER A 627 -34.49 21.86 0.94
N ASN A 628 -34.69 21.03 -0.09
CA ASN A 628 -36.04 20.57 -0.49
C ASN A 628 -36.58 19.44 0.40
N TYR A 629 -35.74 18.85 1.26
CA TYR A 629 -36.14 17.83 2.22
C TYR A 629 -36.74 18.47 3.48
N ASN A 630 -37.62 17.73 4.16
CA ASN A 630 -38.19 18.14 5.44
C ASN A 630 -37.77 17.17 6.55
N SER A 631 -38.15 17.44 7.80
CA SER A 631 -37.74 16.60 8.94
C SER A 631 -38.22 15.15 8.84
N ALA A 632 -39.32 14.87 8.14
CA ALA A 632 -39.79 13.50 7.89
C ALA A 632 -38.92 12.74 6.88
N THR A 633 -38.08 13.44 6.12
CA THR A 633 -37.13 12.88 5.15
C THR A 633 -35.68 13.26 5.47
N GLY A 634 -35.38 13.62 6.73
CA GLY A 634 -34.06 14.08 7.17
C GLY A 634 -32.92 13.08 6.92
N GLU A 635 -33.19 11.78 6.97
CA GLU A 635 -32.19 10.75 6.63
C GLU A 635 -31.80 10.81 5.15
N MET A 636 -32.77 10.97 4.24
CA MET A 636 -32.51 11.12 2.81
C MET A 636 -31.69 12.39 2.51
N MET A 637 -31.92 13.47 3.27
CA MET A 637 -31.11 14.69 3.19
C MET A 637 -29.62 14.41 3.46
N ILE A 638 -29.33 13.61 4.48
CA ILE A 638 -27.95 13.22 4.85
C ILE A 638 -27.35 12.36 3.74
N TYR A 639 -28.07 11.34 3.26
CA TYR A 639 -27.56 10.44 2.22
C TYR A 639 -27.26 11.17 0.92
N GLU A 640 -28.12 12.08 0.50
CA GLU A 640 -27.88 12.88 -0.71
C GLU A 640 -26.70 13.83 -0.54
N ALA A 641 -26.59 14.49 0.62
CA ALA A 641 -25.42 15.34 0.90
C ALA A 641 -24.12 14.51 0.81
N LEU A 642 -24.07 13.34 1.46
CA LEU A 642 -22.92 12.45 1.42
C LEU A 642 -22.65 11.91 0.00
N LEU A 643 -23.69 11.53 -0.74
CA LEU A 643 -23.58 11.08 -2.12
C LEU A 643 -22.93 12.15 -3.00
N PHE A 644 -23.49 13.35 -3.03
CA PHE A 644 -23.00 14.40 -3.93
C PHE A 644 -21.58 14.82 -3.56
N VAL A 645 -21.25 14.90 -2.27
CA VAL A 645 -19.89 15.20 -1.85
C VAL A 645 -18.94 14.08 -2.24
N THR A 646 -19.26 12.82 -1.93
CA THR A 646 -18.35 11.69 -2.17
C THR A 646 -18.20 11.32 -3.65
N ALA A 647 -19.19 11.62 -4.49
CA ALA A 647 -19.10 11.45 -5.94
C ALA A 647 -18.38 12.61 -6.66
N SER A 648 -18.12 13.73 -5.96
CA SER A 648 -17.57 14.93 -6.58
C SER A 648 -16.07 14.81 -6.93
N PRO A 649 -15.60 15.53 -7.97
CA PRO A 649 -14.17 15.68 -8.23
C PRO A 649 -13.40 16.34 -7.08
N GLU A 650 -14.06 17.22 -6.31
CA GLU A 650 -13.42 17.93 -5.19
C GLU A 650 -13.10 16.99 -4.01
N PHE A 651 -13.93 15.96 -3.79
CA PHE A 651 -13.60 14.87 -2.88
C PHE A 651 -12.74 13.78 -3.53
N ALA A 652 -12.69 13.67 -4.86
CA ALA A 652 -11.78 12.75 -5.50
C ALA A 652 -10.31 13.18 -5.34
N VAL A 653 -10.03 14.49 -5.28
CA VAL A 653 -8.66 15.03 -5.20
C VAL A 653 -8.31 15.45 -3.77
N GLN A 654 -7.27 14.85 -3.21
CA GLN A 654 -6.66 15.28 -1.95
C GLN A 654 -5.74 16.47 -2.20
N ARG A 655 -6.00 17.58 -1.50
CA ARG A 655 -5.26 18.84 -1.55
C ARG A 655 -4.98 19.35 -0.17
#